data_AF-A0A0G4FWD4-F1
#
_entry.id   AF-A0A0G4FWD4-F1
#
_cell.length_a   1.000
_cell.length_b   1.000
_cell.length_c   1.000
_cell.angle_alpha   90.00
_cell.angle_beta   90.00
_cell.angle_gamma   90.00
#
_symmetry.space_group_name_H-M   'P 1'
#
loop_
_entity.id
_entity.type
_entity.pdbx_description
1 polymer ?
#
loop_
_entity_poly.entity_id
_entity_poly.type
_entity_poly.pdbx_seq_one_letter_code
_entity_poly.pdbx_strand_id
1 'polypeptide(L)'
;MSHLLKYKAAVEKPFFKEMVGSEPIQDYRGTYRQFRITARASLVEKGAGRTVHLKRPAQLVLENSHHEGGAPSLVHTISHDSSAQNLPDLVFKAEDEEKVKAEKRARDYADVFESETVTHIAQIMEDVLAYRAAYRAFRMGEAKGAHGELSEVAQRMTREHIRVLPIAQEKQVQVRRQSSFVWKGRRQEFEKKQRQRAEQEQKLAEELAGLDLEGAEEDFTLTGLDEAEKEAAGIPVGISIKTEGWNPTDLHVHFGAGKLGMGLLLPALQAARSPFCIIEPGFPMWNDLMAPLPVQEEGRKYRVLTMAVNGEALSRLIVVPPGGAVPSSFIEAMLKRKRPARKLEEGSIVYDGVFILYPPGGEDGEGGTALRQAVAYATSFSTSVGPAMPAVAGLLIKLKKQQREKEGPSEAGSLPPALPTLYGCENDHNGVEKMKEQLGGVIDVVDVMVDRICSNRTVEPAEGVDFRHEVTAEPYTGAIVVLTPRVEDFVPSYLPGLGGENLLLPPVDTAAQYLANRKIMIVNGMHTTLAFSTLCSKIPPHPEGGGLATPVEDLPLLSPMEAQSPWKEDLWAWAAARCLMVIAAHPPEVIKTAHGFSDDGEVVQELLRFARTTLERFSSVKDTTGRVLSGGVTTRWQGRLNTCLDFLSKMPIGVIPLGKRILRAAGVNEGHMRRAVRRLVDDSKRFTDFANKKIPLSHPAEALPPATPGIHKESSPVHKAAAHLAAASILRARAGSRAKTSVGAGG
;
A
#
# COMPACT_ATOMS: atom_id res chain seq x y z
N MET A 1 -36.07 37.90 -10.52
CA MET A 1 -36.63 39.04 -11.27
C MET A 1 -37.05 40.11 -10.28
N SER A 2 -36.19 41.12 -10.06
CA SER A 2 -36.46 42.46 -9.52
C SER A 2 -35.13 42.99 -8.97
N HIS A 3 -34.53 43.98 -9.66
CA HIS A 3 -33.22 44.60 -9.42
C HIS A 3 -31.99 43.72 -9.77
N LEU A 4 -31.01 44.09 -10.61
CA LEU A 4 -30.61 45.38 -11.15
C LEU A 4 -29.78 45.19 -12.44
N LEU A 5 -30.33 45.67 -13.56
CA LEU A 5 -29.58 46.10 -14.75
C LEU A 5 -28.89 47.43 -14.44
N LYS A 6 -27.59 47.57 -14.74
CA LYS A 6 -26.92 48.79 -15.25
C LYS A 6 -25.39 48.60 -15.29
N TYR A 7 -24.85 48.29 -16.46
CA TYR A 7 -23.88 49.15 -17.17
C TYR A 7 -23.59 48.56 -18.56
N LYS A 8 -23.80 49.37 -19.59
CA LYS A 8 -23.51 49.09 -21.01
C LYS A 8 -22.79 50.32 -21.59
N ALA A 9 -21.82 50.06 -22.47
CA ALA A 9 -21.03 50.97 -23.31
C ALA A 9 -19.90 51.73 -22.56
N ALA A 10 -18.67 51.89 -23.07
CA ALA A 10 -18.07 51.77 -24.40
C ALA A 10 -16.62 51.22 -24.23
N VAL A 11 -15.96 50.58 -25.20
CA VAL A 11 -15.28 51.19 -26.34
C VAL A 11 -15.00 50.09 -27.38
N GLU A 12 -15.49 50.29 -28.61
CA GLU A 12 -14.96 49.66 -29.81
C GLU A 12 -13.80 50.51 -30.35
N LYS A 13 -12.65 49.89 -30.66
CA LYS A 13 -11.97 49.96 -31.97
C LYS A 13 -10.69 49.09 -31.99
N PRO A 14 -10.22 48.70 -33.19
CA PRO A 14 -9.58 47.42 -33.43
C PRO A 14 -8.05 47.52 -33.43
N PHE A 15 -7.38 46.41 -33.10
CA PHE A 15 -6.00 46.19 -33.52
C PHE A 15 -5.87 44.81 -34.16
N PHE A 16 -5.90 44.80 -35.48
CA PHE A 16 -5.16 43.84 -36.27
C PHE A 16 -3.69 44.01 -35.89
N LYS A 17 -3.08 42.98 -35.31
CA LYS A 17 -1.64 42.79 -35.41
C LYS A 17 -1.38 41.33 -35.74
N GLU A 18 -1.03 41.13 -37.01
CA GLU A 18 -0.24 40.01 -37.49
C GLU A 18 0.85 39.67 -36.46
N MET A 19 0.79 38.49 -35.86
CA MET A 19 1.97 37.84 -35.30
C MET A 19 2.36 36.72 -36.25
N VAL A 20 3.19 37.08 -37.23
CA VAL A 20 4.10 36.14 -37.87
C VAL A 20 5.27 35.95 -36.91
N GLY A 21 5.23 34.88 -36.13
CA GLY A 21 6.36 34.43 -35.32
C GLY A 21 6.78 33.04 -35.80
N SER A 22 7.86 32.97 -36.58
CA SER A 22 8.54 31.73 -36.92
C SER A 22 9.70 31.53 -35.95
N GLU A 23 9.60 30.59 -35.03
CA GLU A 23 10.77 30.12 -34.29
C GLU A 23 11.27 28.80 -34.91
N PRO A 24 12.57 28.68 -35.23
CA PRO A 24 13.12 27.45 -35.75
C PRO A 24 13.36 26.45 -34.60
N ILE A 25 12.72 25.28 -34.68
CA ILE A 25 13.10 24.13 -33.85
C ILE A 25 14.27 23.44 -34.56
N GLN A 26 15.41 23.35 -33.88
CA GLN A 26 16.60 22.69 -34.37
C GLN A 26 16.57 21.20 -33.96
N ASP A 27 16.66 20.28 -34.93
CA ASP A 27 16.96 18.86 -34.67
C ASP A 27 18.36 18.51 -35.21
N TYR A 28 18.99 17.53 -34.57
CA TYR A 28 20.39 17.13 -34.57
C TYR A 28 21.02 16.70 -35.92
N ARG A 29 20.42 17.04 -37.06
CA ARG A 29 20.95 16.72 -38.40
C ARG A 29 20.82 17.83 -39.46
N GLY A 30 20.57 19.08 -39.09
CA GLY A 30 20.91 20.23 -39.92
C GLY A 30 20.18 20.38 -41.27
N THR A 31 18.88 20.07 -41.36
CA THR A 31 18.05 20.41 -42.55
C THR A 31 16.74 21.09 -42.13
N TYR A 32 16.40 22.21 -42.77
CA TYR A 32 15.17 22.97 -42.51
C TYR A 32 14.01 22.42 -43.36
N ARG A 33 12.84 22.17 -42.75
CA ARG A 33 11.56 21.96 -43.46
C ARG A 33 10.53 22.95 -42.93
N GLN A 34 9.86 23.66 -43.85
CA GLN A 34 8.84 24.65 -43.53
C GLN A 34 7.46 24.04 -43.84
N PHE A 35 6.57 23.98 -42.86
CA PHE A 35 5.18 23.54 -43.06
C PHE A 35 4.24 24.74 -43.02
N ARG A 36 3.33 24.84 -43.99
CA ARG A 36 2.28 25.87 -44.03
C ARG A 36 0.94 25.20 -43.75
N ILE A 37 0.30 25.55 -42.64
CA ILE A 37 -1.07 25.10 -42.31
C ILE A 37 -2.02 26.22 -42.71
N THR A 38 -2.98 25.93 -43.58
CA THR A 38 -4.01 26.91 -43.98
C THR A 38 -5.40 26.34 -43.68
N ALA A 39 -6.14 26.99 -42.79
CA ALA A 39 -7.56 26.69 -42.56
C ALA A 39 -8.42 27.68 -43.35
N ARG A 40 -9.26 27.18 -44.27
CA ARG A 40 -10.24 28.00 -44.99
C ARG A 40 -11.63 27.76 -44.41
N ALA A 41 -12.21 28.77 -43.78
CA ALA A 41 -13.64 28.85 -43.52
C ALA A 41 -14.28 29.74 -44.59
N SER A 42 -15.35 29.28 -45.24
CA SER A 42 -16.16 30.10 -46.14
C SER A 42 -17.39 30.59 -45.38
N LEU A 43 -17.55 31.90 -45.29
CA LEU A 43 -18.78 32.54 -44.81
C LEU A 43 -19.65 32.88 -46.02
N VAL A 44 -20.93 32.52 -45.97
CA VAL A 44 -21.94 33.04 -46.91
C VAL A 44 -22.95 33.81 -46.08
N GLU A 45 -22.96 35.13 -46.23
CA GLU A 45 -23.96 35.99 -45.61
C GLU A 45 -25.28 35.93 -46.38
N LYS A 46 -26.38 35.66 -45.67
CA LYS A 46 -27.71 36.17 -46.05
C LYS A 46 -28.51 36.56 -44.80
N GLY A 47 -28.88 37.83 -44.76
CA GLY A 47 -30.09 38.44 -44.18
C GLY A 47 -30.70 37.87 -42.90
N ALA A 48 -30.62 38.68 -41.85
CA ALA A 48 -31.54 38.83 -40.72
C ALA A 48 -32.16 37.55 -40.11
N GLY A 49 -31.48 37.05 -39.07
CA GLY A 49 -32.13 36.36 -37.95
C GLY A 49 -32.22 34.84 -38.05
N ARG A 50 -31.15 34.13 -37.65
CA ARG A 50 -31.15 32.91 -36.81
C ARG A 50 -29.76 32.23 -36.78
N THR A 51 -29.60 31.41 -35.74
CA THR A 51 -28.46 30.64 -35.24
C THR A 51 -27.53 30.01 -36.30
N VAL A 52 -26.21 30.13 -36.07
CA VAL A 52 -25.15 29.52 -36.88
C VAL A 52 -24.98 28.04 -36.53
N HIS A 53 -25.21 27.14 -37.49
CA HIS A 53 -24.73 25.75 -37.41
C HIS A 53 -23.64 25.53 -38.47
N LEU A 54 -22.44 25.16 -38.04
CA LEU A 54 -21.33 24.75 -38.89
C LEU A 54 -21.74 23.48 -39.68
N LYS A 55 -21.87 23.59 -41.00
CA LYS A 55 -22.39 22.51 -41.83
C LYS A 55 -21.35 21.52 -42.35
N ARG A 56 -20.05 21.70 -42.07
CA ARG A 56 -18.98 20.73 -42.44
C ARG A 56 -17.79 20.78 -41.48
N PRO A 57 -17.12 19.65 -41.19
CA PRO A 57 -15.85 19.65 -40.49
C PRO A 57 -14.76 20.30 -41.35
N ALA A 58 -13.85 21.03 -40.70
CA ALA A 58 -12.71 21.66 -41.36
C ALA A 58 -11.82 20.60 -42.03
N GLN A 59 -11.51 20.79 -43.31
CA GLN A 59 -10.50 19.98 -43.99
C GLN A 59 -9.10 20.48 -43.64
N LEU A 60 -8.26 19.58 -43.16
CA LEU A 60 -6.84 19.81 -42.92
C LEU A 60 -6.09 19.34 -44.17
N VAL A 61 -5.47 20.28 -44.89
CA VAL A 61 -4.66 19.96 -46.07
C VAL A 61 -3.20 20.20 -45.69
N LEU A 62 -2.40 19.14 -45.74
CA LEU A 62 -0.94 19.18 -45.61
C LEU A 62 -0.34 19.18 -47.01
N GLU A 63 0.08 20.35 -47.49
CA GLU A 63 0.84 20.45 -48.74
C GLU A 63 2.33 20.34 -48.45
N ASN A 64 2.99 19.42 -49.16
CA ASN A 64 4.42 19.20 -49.05
C ASN A 64 5.06 19.68 -50.36
N SER A 65 5.68 20.85 -50.37
CA SER A 65 6.33 21.39 -51.56
C SER A 65 7.76 20.85 -51.66
N HIS A 66 7.97 19.83 -52.49
CA HIS A 66 9.29 19.49 -53.03
C HIS A 66 9.37 19.92 -54.49
N HIS A 67 10.38 20.73 -54.80
CA HIS A 67 10.82 20.97 -56.16
C HIS A 67 11.64 19.75 -56.65
N GLU A 68 11.33 19.37 -57.90
CA GLU A 68 12.08 18.53 -58.84
C GLU A 68 12.09 17.00 -58.69
N GLY A 69 11.44 16.35 -59.66
CA GLY A 69 11.95 15.12 -60.28
C GLY A 69 11.29 13.78 -59.91
N GLY A 70 10.21 13.42 -60.60
CA GLY A 70 9.96 12.03 -61.03
C GLY A 70 9.05 11.13 -60.17
N ALA A 71 7.98 10.67 -60.83
CA ALA A 71 7.06 9.55 -60.52
C ALA A 71 5.91 9.78 -59.50
N PRO A 72 4.68 9.28 -59.81
CA PRO A 72 3.48 9.57 -59.03
C PRO A 72 3.36 8.67 -57.80
N SER A 73 3.20 9.26 -56.61
CA SER A 73 2.87 8.52 -55.40
C SER A 73 1.36 8.49 -55.16
N LEU A 74 0.86 7.29 -54.84
CA LEU A 74 -0.51 6.97 -54.46
C LEU A 74 -0.98 7.85 -53.29
N VAL A 75 -2.11 8.53 -53.46
CA VAL A 75 -2.83 9.21 -52.38
C VAL A 75 -3.80 8.20 -51.74
N HIS A 76 -3.50 7.73 -50.53
CA HIS A 76 -4.50 7.04 -49.70
C HIS A 76 -5.37 8.08 -48.99
N THR A 77 -6.64 8.12 -49.38
CA THR A 77 -7.67 8.89 -48.67
C THR A 77 -8.26 7.99 -47.59
N ILE A 78 -8.11 8.35 -46.32
CA ILE A 78 -8.84 7.71 -45.22
C ILE A 78 -9.97 8.67 -44.83
N SER A 79 -11.20 8.36 -45.25
CA SER A 79 -12.41 9.02 -44.77
C SER A 79 -12.97 8.22 -43.60
N HIS A 80 -13.02 8.83 -42.42
CA HIS A 80 -13.83 8.33 -41.31
C HIS A 80 -15.24 8.89 -41.48
N ASP A 81 -16.18 8.04 -41.88
CA ASP A 81 -17.60 8.37 -41.94
C ASP A 81 -18.24 8.05 -40.60
N SER A 82 -18.72 9.08 -39.90
CA SER A 82 -19.51 8.96 -38.68
C SER A 82 -20.89 9.54 -38.94
N SER A 83 -21.70 8.84 -39.72
CA SER A 83 -23.13 9.12 -39.83
C SER A 83 -23.92 7.87 -40.19
N ALA A 84 -24.22 7.02 -39.20
CA ALA A 84 -25.22 5.98 -39.34
C ALA A 84 -26.62 6.55 -39.03
N GLN A 85 -27.32 7.04 -40.05
CA GLN A 85 -28.79 7.12 -40.05
C GLN A 85 -29.29 7.07 -41.51
N ASN A 86 -30.04 5.99 -41.80
CA ASN A 86 -30.85 5.71 -42.99
C ASN A 86 -30.12 5.33 -44.30
N LEU A 87 -30.13 4.03 -44.61
CA LEU A 87 -30.13 3.50 -45.98
C LEU A 87 -31.18 2.37 -46.11
N PRO A 88 -31.87 2.28 -47.27
CA PRO A 88 -32.99 1.37 -47.50
C PRO A 88 -32.55 -0.02 -48.00
N ASP A 89 -33.51 -0.94 -47.96
CA ASP A 89 -33.47 -2.35 -48.37
C ASP A 89 -32.55 -2.67 -49.56
N LEU A 90 -31.54 -3.50 -49.29
CA LEU A 90 -30.81 -4.26 -50.30
C LEU A 90 -30.80 -5.73 -49.84
N VAL A 91 -31.78 -6.46 -50.34
CA VAL A 91 -31.96 -7.90 -50.17
C VAL A 91 -30.79 -8.63 -50.83
N PHE A 92 -29.89 -9.20 -50.03
CA PHE A 92 -28.93 -10.20 -50.47
C PHE A 92 -29.39 -11.60 -50.05
N LYS A 93 -29.73 -12.43 -51.04
CA LYS A 93 -29.94 -13.87 -50.88
C LYS A 93 -28.59 -14.55 -50.62
N ALA A 94 -28.18 -14.59 -49.36
CA ALA A 94 -27.07 -15.44 -48.90
C ALA A 94 -27.26 -15.93 -47.45
N GLU A 95 -28.46 -15.78 -46.88
CA GLU A 95 -28.67 -15.98 -45.44
C GLU A 95 -28.84 -17.46 -45.03
N ASP A 96 -29.25 -18.36 -45.92
CA ASP A 96 -29.62 -19.72 -45.48
C ASP A 96 -28.41 -20.64 -45.24
N GLU A 97 -27.33 -20.55 -46.03
CA GLU A 97 -26.16 -21.42 -45.80
C GLU A 97 -25.29 -20.99 -44.62
N GLU A 98 -25.10 -19.70 -44.41
CA GLU A 98 -24.31 -19.22 -43.27
C GLU A 98 -25.07 -19.40 -41.97
N LYS A 99 -26.40 -19.21 -41.98
CA LYS A 99 -27.25 -19.46 -40.81
C LYS A 99 -27.31 -20.94 -40.47
N VAL A 100 -27.39 -21.84 -41.45
CA VAL A 100 -27.31 -23.29 -41.20
C VAL A 100 -25.92 -23.71 -40.70
N LYS A 101 -24.83 -23.13 -41.20
CA LYS A 101 -23.47 -23.39 -40.69
C LYS A 101 -23.27 -22.81 -39.28
N ALA A 102 -23.87 -21.65 -38.97
CA ALA A 102 -23.82 -21.04 -37.65
C ALA A 102 -24.68 -21.80 -36.64
N GLU A 103 -25.88 -22.27 -37.02
CA GLU A 103 -26.74 -23.10 -36.17
C GLU A 103 -26.16 -24.49 -35.95
N LYS A 104 -25.52 -25.09 -36.96
CA LYS A 104 -24.79 -26.34 -36.80
C LYS A 104 -23.60 -26.18 -35.86
N ARG A 105 -22.79 -25.11 -36.02
CA ARG A 105 -21.72 -24.78 -35.06
C ARG A 105 -22.30 -24.56 -33.66
N ALA A 106 -23.39 -23.82 -33.53
CA ALA A 106 -24.02 -23.56 -32.23
C ALA A 106 -24.54 -24.84 -31.55
N ARG A 107 -25.09 -25.80 -32.31
CA ARG A 107 -25.46 -27.13 -31.78
C ARG A 107 -24.24 -27.98 -31.44
N ASP A 108 -23.25 -28.04 -32.32
CA ASP A 108 -21.98 -28.75 -32.08
C ASP A 108 -21.26 -28.17 -30.83
N TYR A 109 -21.43 -26.88 -30.53
CA TYR A 109 -20.94 -26.25 -29.30
C TYR A 109 -21.85 -26.49 -28.09
N ALA A 110 -23.18 -26.50 -28.24
CA ALA A 110 -24.12 -26.77 -27.15
C ALA A 110 -23.95 -28.20 -26.60
N ASP A 111 -23.72 -29.19 -27.46
CA ASP A 111 -23.45 -30.58 -27.05
C ASP A 111 -22.12 -30.73 -26.29
N VAL A 112 -21.13 -29.87 -26.57
CA VAL A 112 -19.88 -29.80 -25.78
C VAL A 112 -20.16 -29.22 -24.39
N PHE A 113 -21.15 -28.34 -24.24
CA PHE A 113 -21.49 -27.67 -22.99
C PHE A 113 -22.33 -28.53 -22.03
N GLU A 114 -22.99 -29.58 -22.51
CA GLU A 114 -23.70 -30.57 -21.67
C GLU A 114 -22.84 -31.78 -21.28
N SER A 115 -21.56 -31.82 -21.72
CA SER A 115 -20.67 -32.96 -21.50
C SER A 115 -19.86 -32.88 -20.19
N GLU A 116 -19.40 -34.03 -19.69
CA GLU A 116 -18.42 -34.19 -18.58
C GLU A 116 -17.19 -33.27 -18.71
N THR A 117 -16.87 -32.83 -19.93
CA THR A 117 -15.77 -31.91 -20.24
C THR A 117 -15.92 -30.56 -19.54
N VAL A 118 -17.14 -30.00 -19.42
CA VAL A 118 -17.33 -28.69 -18.75
C VAL A 118 -17.08 -28.81 -17.25
N THR A 119 -17.58 -29.87 -16.63
CA THR A 119 -17.35 -30.16 -15.22
C THR A 119 -15.87 -30.39 -14.93
N HIS A 120 -15.17 -31.08 -15.84
CA HIS A 120 -13.73 -31.30 -15.72
C HIS A 120 -12.91 -30.01 -15.92
N ILE A 121 -13.32 -29.11 -16.82
CA ILE A 121 -12.70 -27.79 -16.97
C ILE A 121 -12.93 -26.92 -15.76
N ALA A 122 -14.13 -26.95 -15.17
CA ALA A 122 -14.42 -26.25 -13.92
C ALA A 122 -13.51 -26.75 -12.79
N GLN A 123 -13.31 -28.07 -12.69
CA GLN A 123 -12.39 -28.68 -11.71
C GLN A 123 -10.93 -28.25 -11.95
N ILE A 124 -10.47 -28.21 -13.21
CA ILE A 124 -9.11 -27.73 -13.55
C ILE A 124 -8.98 -26.24 -13.20
N MET A 125 -10.01 -25.43 -13.45
CA MET A 125 -10.00 -24.02 -13.05
C MET A 125 -9.99 -23.85 -11.53
N GLU A 126 -10.69 -24.70 -10.79
CA GLU A 126 -10.68 -24.74 -9.32
C GLU A 126 -9.29 -25.15 -8.79
N ASP A 127 -8.66 -26.17 -9.39
CA ASP A 127 -7.28 -26.59 -9.07
C ASP A 127 -6.27 -25.45 -9.32
N VAL A 128 -6.42 -24.71 -10.43
CA VAL A 128 -5.59 -23.51 -10.71
C VAL A 128 -5.84 -22.41 -9.66
N LEU A 129 -7.08 -22.22 -9.22
CA LEU A 129 -7.43 -21.23 -8.20
C LEU A 129 -6.89 -21.64 -6.82
N ALA A 130 -6.98 -22.92 -6.47
CA ALA A 130 -6.43 -23.50 -5.24
C ALA A 130 -4.89 -23.41 -5.22
N TYR A 131 -4.23 -23.75 -6.32
CA TYR A 131 -2.78 -23.55 -6.48
C TYR A 131 -2.40 -22.08 -6.28
N ARG A 132 -3.13 -21.15 -6.91
CA ARG A 132 -2.90 -19.70 -6.74
C ARG A 132 -3.16 -19.23 -5.30
N ALA A 133 -4.09 -19.86 -4.57
CA ALA A 133 -4.34 -19.55 -3.17
C ALA A 133 -3.19 -20.06 -2.27
N ALA A 134 -2.76 -21.31 -2.45
CA ALA A 134 -1.62 -21.88 -1.71
C ALA A 134 -0.29 -21.16 -2.01
N TYR A 135 -0.06 -20.76 -3.27
CA TYR A 135 1.08 -19.93 -3.64
C TYR A 135 1.01 -18.54 -2.99
N ARG A 136 -0.19 -17.96 -2.84
CA ARG A 136 -0.39 -16.73 -2.09
C ARG A 136 -0.09 -16.92 -0.60
N ALA A 137 -0.51 -18.03 0.01
CA ALA A 137 -0.23 -18.37 1.42
C ALA A 137 1.27 -18.51 1.69
N PHE A 138 2.01 -19.18 0.80
CA PHE A 138 3.47 -19.22 0.82
C PHE A 138 4.10 -17.82 0.84
N ARG A 139 3.60 -16.93 -0.03
CA ARG A 139 4.08 -15.54 -0.11
C ARG A 139 3.71 -14.70 1.10
N MET A 140 2.78 -15.16 1.93
CA MET A 140 2.42 -14.57 3.22
C MET A 140 3.27 -15.13 4.38
N GLY A 141 4.25 -15.99 4.10
CA GLY A 141 5.22 -16.50 5.08
C GLY A 141 4.83 -17.82 5.75
N GLU A 142 3.87 -18.56 5.20
CA GLU A 142 3.59 -19.91 5.67
C GLU A 142 4.74 -20.87 5.36
N ALA A 143 5.09 -21.73 6.32
CA ALA A 143 6.24 -22.63 6.25
C ALA A 143 6.12 -23.73 5.18
N LYS A 144 4.92 -23.98 4.64
CA LYS A 144 4.66 -24.90 3.53
C LYS A 144 3.97 -24.14 2.41
N GLY A 145 4.66 -23.97 1.28
CA GLY A 145 4.04 -23.47 0.06
C GLY A 145 3.27 -24.56 -0.69
N ALA A 146 2.63 -24.18 -1.80
CA ALA A 146 1.91 -25.12 -2.67
C ALA A 146 2.77 -26.36 -2.95
N HIS A 147 2.36 -27.51 -2.43
CA HIS A 147 2.94 -28.80 -2.82
C HIS A 147 2.28 -29.20 -4.14
N GLY A 148 3.09 -29.45 -5.16
CA GLY A 148 2.66 -29.71 -6.53
C GLY A 148 3.13 -28.61 -7.47
N GLU A 149 3.69 -28.98 -8.60
CA GLU A 149 4.06 -28.03 -9.65
C GLU A 149 2.82 -27.62 -10.45
N LEU A 150 2.78 -26.40 -11.00
CA LEU A 150 1.81 -26.04 -12.04
C LEU A 150 1.82 -27.05 -13.21
N SER A 151 2.93 -27.79 -13.36
CA SER A 151 3.07 -28.91 -14.29
C SER A 151 2.10 -30.06 -14.01
N GLU A 152 1.71 -30.33 -12.77
CA GLU A 152 0.71 -31.36 -12.43
C GLU A 152 -0.70 -30.98 -12.87
N VAL A 153 -1.05 -29.69 -12.72
CA VAL A 153 -2.31 -29.15 -13.25
C VAL A 153 -2.28 -29.16 -14.78
N ALA A 154 -1.13 -28.83 -15.36
CA ALA A 154 -0.94 -28.88 -16.82
C ALA A 154 -0.99 -30.32 -17.37
N GLN A 155 -0.53 -31.32 -16.63
CA GLN A 155 -0.60 -32.74 -17.03
C GLN A 155 -2.04 -33.27 -17.08
N ARG A 156 -2.97 -32.69 -16.32
CA ARG A 156 -4.41 -33.01 -16.37
C ARG A 156 -5.15 -32.31 -17.51
N MET A 157 -4.51 -31.37 -18.21
CA MET A 157 -5.12 -30.68 -19.34
C MET A 157 -5.03 -31.53 -20.61
N THR A 158 -6.17 -31.99 -21.12
CA THR A 158 -6.26 -32.66 -22.42
C THR A 158 -6.19 -31.62 -23.56
N ARG A 159 -5.95 -32.09 -24.78
CA ARG A 159 -5.98 -31.24 -25.98
C ARG A 159 -7.33 -30.52 -26.16
N GLU A 160 -8.41 -31.14 -25.71
CA GLU A 160 -9.75 -30.56 -25.77
C GLU A 160 -9.95 -29.46 -24.73
N HIS A 161 -9.38 -29.59 -23.52
CA HIS A 161 -9.35 -28.50 -22.54
C HIS A 161 -8.59 -27.29 -23.09
N ILE A 162 -7.45 -27.52 -23.77
CA ILE A 162 -6.66 -26.46 -24.39
C ILE A 162 -7.44 -25.78 -25.52
N ARG A 163 -8.26 -26.52 -26.29
CA ARG A 163 -9.09 -25.96 -27.37
C ARG A 163 -10.18 -25.01 -26.87
N VAL A 164 -10.78 -25.29 -25.73
CA VAL A 164 -11.89 -24.47 -25.18
C VAL A 164 -11.44 -23.41 -24.17
N LEU A 165 -10.18 -23.49 -23.69
CA LEU A 165 -9.60 -22.51 -22.77
C LEU A 165 -9.69 -21.05 -23.27
N PRO A 166 -9.41 -20.73 -24.56
CA PRO A 166 -9.53 -19.37 -25.06
C PRO A 166 -10.96 -18.83 -24.97
N ILE A 167 -11.96 -19.69 -25.20
CA ILE A 167 -13.38 -19.31 -25.14
C ILE A 167 -13.81 -19.04 -23.70
N ALA A 168 -13.38 -19.89 -22.75
CA ALA A 168 -13.64 -19.68 -21.32
C ALA A 168 -12.97 -18.38 -20.81
N GLN A 169 -11.72 -18.13 -21.24
CA GLN A 169 -10.99 -16.90 -20.93
C GLN A 169 -11.64 -15.67 -21.57
N GLU A 170 -12.09 -15.76 -22.82
CA GLU A 170 -12.79 -14.70 -23.52
C GLU A 170 -14.10 -14.34 -22.82
N LYS A 171 -14.91 -15.34 -22.42
CA LYS A 171 -16.15 -15.11 -21.67
C LYS A 171 -15.88 -14.40 -20.35
N GLN A 172 -14.81 -14.78 -19.65
CA GLN A 172 -14.38 -14.10 -18.41
C GLN A 172 -13.90 -12.65 -18.68
N VAL A 173 -13.22 -12.40 -19.81
CA VAL A 173 -12.81 -11.06 -20.24
C VAL A 173 -14.02 -10.23 -20.67
N GLN A 174 -15.02 -10.81 -21.33
CA GLN A 174 -16.26 -10.13 -21.72
C GLN A 174 -17.07 -9.69 -20.50
N VAL A 175 -17.22 -10.57 -19.50
CA VAL A 175 -17.82 -10.22 -18.20
C VAL A 175 -17.08 -9.05 -17.56
N ARG A 176 -15.73 -9.06 -17.58
CA ARG A 176 -14.90 -7.95 -17.08
C ARG A 176 -15.00 -6.67 -17.92
N ARG A 177 -15.14 -6.78 -19.25
CA ARG A 177 -15.27 -5.63 -20.16
C ARG A 177 -16.61 -4.92 -19.98
N GLN A 178 -17.68 -5.67 -19.75
CA GLN A 178 -18.99 -5.11 -19.40
C GLN A 178 -18.92 -4.33 -18.08
N SER A 179 -18.19 -4.84 -17.08
CA SER A 179 -17.92 -4.10 -15.85
C SER A 179 -17.03 -2.85 -16.06
N SER A 180 -16.06 -2.92 -16.98
CA SER A 180 -15.10 -1.85 -17.31
C SER A 180 -15.72 -0.68 -18.09
N PHE A 181 -16.72 -0.93 -18.94
CA PHE A 181 -17.40 0.14 -19.70
C PHE A 181 -18.24 1.04 -18.80
N VAL A 182 -18.94 0.45 -17.82
CA VAL A 182 -19.62 1.18 -16.74
C VAL A 182 -18.61 2.01 -15.92
N TRP A 183 -17.38 1.51 -15.79
CA TRP A 183 -16.29 2.11 -15.03
C TRP A 183 -15.67 3.35 -15.70
N LYS A 184 -15.50 3.34 -17.02
CA LYS A 184 -14.96 4.51 -17.76
C LYS A 184 -15.88 5.74 -17.68
N GLY A 185 -17.20 5.53 -17.69
CA GLY A 185 -18.18 6.61 -17.52
C GLY A 185 -18.08 7.26 -16.12
N ARG A 186 -18.02 6.44 -15.07
CA ARG A 186 -17.90 6.92 -13.68
C ARG A 186 -16.57 7.63 -13.40
N ARG A 187 -15.47 7.15 -13.99
CA ARG A 187 -14.14 7.80 -13.86
C ARG A 187 -14.09 9.18 -14.50
N GLN A 188 -14.66 9.34 -15.69
CA GLN A 188 -14.74 10.65 -16.35
C GLN A 188 -15.61 11.64 -15.56
N GLU A 189 -16.68 11.15 -14.92
CA GLU A 189 -17.52 11.96 -14.04
C GLU A 189 -16.77 12.38 -12.77
N PHE A 190 -15.98 11.48 -12.17
CA PHE A 190 -15.15 11.77 -11.00
C PHE A 190 -14.02 12.78 -11.30
N GLU A 191 -13.28 12.58 -12.40
CA GLU A 191 -12.22 13.51 -12.84
C GLU A 191 -12.78 14.91 -13.15
N LYS A 192 -14.01 15.00 -13.68
CA LYS A 192 -14.71 16.27 -13.89
C LYS A 192 -15.09 16.96 -12.58
N LYS A 193 -15.58 16.22 -11.58
CA LYS A 193 -15.90 16.74 -10.24
C LYS A 193 -14.64 17.24 -9.51
N GLN A 194 -13.54 16.50 -9.59
CA GLN A 194 -12.24 16.89 -9.01
C GLN A 194 -11.71 18.21 -9.61
N ARG A 195 -11.81 18.38 -10.93
CA ARG A 195 -11.38 19.63 -11.58
C ARG A 195 -12.25 20.83 -11.19
N GLN A 196 -13.58 20.64 -11.12
CA GLN A 196 -14.49 21.69 -10.66
C GLN A 196 -14.21 22.11 -9.21
N ARG A 197 -13.82 21.14 -8.37
CA ARG A 197 -13.45 21.39 -6.97
C ARG A 197 -12.16 22.18 -6.85
N ALA A 198 -11.10 21.81 -7.58
CA ALA A 198 -9.85 22.57 -7.59
C ALA A 198 -10.07 24.04 -8.03
N GLU A 199 -10.96 24.28 -9.00
CA GLU A 199 -11.35 25.62 -9.43
C GLU A 199 -12.14 26.39 -8.36
N GLN A 200 -13.00 25.70 -7.58
CA GLN A 200 -13.74 26.31 -6.47
C GLN A 200 -12.85 26.63 -5.26
N GLU A 201 -11.94 25.72 -4.89
CA GLU A 201 -10.99 25.92 -3.78
C GLU A 201 -10.02 27.07 -4.09
N GLN A 202 -9.54 27.17 -5.33
CA GLN A 202 -8.72 28.31 -5.75
C GLN A 202 -9.49 29.63 -5.61
N LYS A 203 -10.77 29.65 -5.98
CA LYS A 203 -11.62 30.84 -5.87
C LYS A 203 -11.91 31.21 -4.41
N LEU A 204 -12.16 30.23 -3.54
CA LEU A 204 -12.37 30.45 -2.11
C LEU A 204 -11.10 30.97 -1.44
N ALA A 205 -9.92 30.46 -1.83
CA ALA A 205 -8.64 30.95 -1.34
C ALA A 205 -8.38 32.41 -1.75
N GLU A 206 -8.76 32.79 -2.97
CA GLU A 206 -8.71 34.19 -3.43
C GLU A 206 -9.70 35.10 -2.67
N GLU A 207 -10.89 34.60 -2.32
CA GLU A 207 -11.88 35.34 -1.53
C GLU A 207 -11.47 35.49 -0.05
N LEU A 208 -10.90 34.44 0.56
CA LEU A 208 -10.40 34.45 1.94
C LEU A 208 -9.14 35.31 2.09
N ALA A 209 -8.27 35.38 1.08
CA ALA A 209 -7.11 36.27 1.08
C ALA A 209 -7.51 37.77 1.11
N GLY A 210 -8.79 38.09 0.85
CA GLY A 210 -9.35 39.44 0.95
C GLY A 210 -10.06 39.75 2.27
N LEU A 211 -10.18 38.81 3.20
CA LEU A 211 -10.88 39.01 4.48
C LEU A 211 -9.91 39.14 5.64
N ASP A 212 -10.03 40.24 6.37
CA ASP A 212 -9.27 40.53 7.59
C ASP A 212 -9.98 39.86 8.77
N LEU A 213 -9.49 38.68 9.18
CA LEU A 213 -10.10 37.85 10.22
C LEU A 213 -9.29 37.96 11.52
N GLU A 214 -9.39 39.10 12.20
CA GLU A 214 -9.01 39.22 13.61
C GLU A 214 -10.22 38.93 14.51
N GLY A 215 -10.17 37.82 15.24
CA GLY A 215 -10.95 37.62 16.46
C GLY A 215 -12.02 36.53 16.41
N ALA A 216 -11.65 35.30 16.78
CA ALA A 216 -12.43 34.39 17.61
C ALA A 216 -11.67 33.05 17.76
N GLU A 217 -10.92 32.88 18.85
CA GLU A 217 -10.41 31.57 19.29
C GLU A 217 -10.79 31.37 20.76
N GLU A 218 -11.69 30.42 21.03
CA GLU A 218 -11.83 29.79 22.34
C GLU A 218 -11.32 28.35 22.20
N ASP A 219 -10.19 28.06 22.86
CA ASP A 219 -9.46 26.80 22.78
C ASP A 219 -10.02 25.74 23.73
N PHE A 220 -10.22 24.52 23.22
CA PHE A 220 -10.42 23.32 24.03
C PHE A 220 -9.18 22.42 23.93
N THR A 221 -8.31 22.47 24.93
CA THR A 221 -7.09 21.64 25.00
C THR A 221 -7.33 20.34 25.75
N LEU A 222 -7.04 19.21 25.11
CA LEU A 222 -6.88 17.91 25.77
C LEU A 222 -5.53 17.91 26.51
N THR A 223 -5.56 18.17 27.82
CA THR A 223 -4.35 18.25 28.66
C THR A 223 -3.94 16.91 29.26
N GLY A 224 -2.63 16.73 29.36
CA GLY A 224 -1.99 15.65 30.10
C GLY A 224 -0.47 15.78 30.31
N LEU A 225 0.19 16.82 29.77
CA LEU A 225 1.61 17.14 29.99
C LEU A 225 1.77 18.66 30.02
N ASP A 226 2.67 19.18 30.86
CA ASP A 226 2.98 20.60 30.87
C ASP A 226 3.82 21.01 29.64
N GLU A 227 3.80 22.29 29.27
CA GLU A 227 4.52 22.79 28.08
C GLU A 227 6.05 22.67 28.21
N ALA A 228 6.60 22.68 29.43
CA ALA A 228 8.03 22.54 29.67
C ALA A 228 8.51 21.08 29.47
N GLU A 229 7.66 20.10 29.76
CA GLU A 229 7.90 18.68 29.49
C GLU A 229 7.88 18.38 27.98
N LYS A 230 7.05 19.08 27.20
CA LYS A 230 7.01 18.96 25.73
C LYS A 230 8.28 19.51 25.08
N GLU A 231 8.78 20.64 25.57
CA GLU A 231 10.00 21.28 25.08
C GLU A 231 11.25 20.45 25.43
N ALA A 232 11.33 19.89 26.63
CA ALA A 232 12.44 19.04 27.07
C ALA A 232 12.54 17.70 26.31
N ALA A 233 11.42 17.20 25.77
CA ALA A 233 11.37 15.96 25.00
C ALA A 233 11.69 16.13 23.50
N GLY A 234 11.92 17.36 23.03
CA GLY A 234 12.10 17.63 21.59
C GLY A 234 10.86 17.29 20.77
N ILE A 235 9.68 17.32 21.40
CA ILE A 235 8.39 17.08 20.74
C ILE A 235 8.10 18.31 19.86
N PRO A 236 7.83 18.14 18.56
CA PRO A 236 7.37 19.24 17.72
C PRO A 236 6.14 19.89 18.36
N VAL A 237 6.28 21.16 18.74
CA VAL A 237 5.20 21.94 19.37
C VAL A 237 4.10 22.16 18.32
N GLY A 238 2.94 21.54 18.56
CA GLY A 238 1.63 22.10 18.22
C GLY A 238 1.21 22.12 16.75
N ILE A 239 0.77 20.97 16.22
CA ILE A 239 -0.49 20.99 15.47
C ILE A 239 -1.56 20.57 16.47
N SER A 240 -2.23 21.55 17.08
CA SER A 240 -3.48 21.29 17.79
C SER A 240 -4.47 20.79 16.74
N ILE A 241 -4.63 19.48 16.65
CA ILE A 241 -5.59 18.89 15.73
C ILE A 241 -6.96 19.24 16.30
N LYS A 242 -7.68 20.17 15.65
CA LYS A 242 -9.07 20.44 15.97
C LYS A 242 -9.86 19.15 15.75
N THR A 243 -10.12 18.42 16.83
CA THR A 243 -11.00 17.23 16.84
C THR A 243 -12.49 17.61 16.76
N GLU A 244 -12.78 18.91 16.68
CA GLU A 244 -14.11 19.52 16.72
C GLU A 244 -15.10 18.93 15.70
N GLY A 245 -15.91 17.95 16.08
CA GLY A 245 -16.95 17.35 15.23
C GLY A 245 -16.62 15.96 14.69
N TRP A 246 -15.54 15.33 15.16
CA TRP A 246 -15.42 13.89 15.09
C TRP A 246 -16.12 13.28 16.30
N ASN A 247 -16.87 12.20 16.12
CA ASN A 247 -17.38 11.45 17.27
C ASN A 247 -16.23 10.65 17.93
N PRO A 248 -16.21 10.54 19.27
CA PRO A 248 -15.24 9.67 19.94
C PRO A 248 -15.47 8.20 19.54
N THR A 249 -14.40 7.43 19.42
CA THR A 249 -14.50 5.97 19.26
C THR A 249 -14.98 5.34 20.57
N ASP A 250 -16.12 4.65 20.53
CA ASP A 250 -16.64 3.84 21.64
C ASP A 250 -15.93 2.47 21.72
N LEU A 251 -15.78 1.79 20.56
CA LEU A 251 -15.08 0.52 20.42
C LEU A 251 -14.34 0.51 19.10
N HIS A 252 -13.05 0.21 19.16
CA HIS A 252 -12.23 -0.03 17.99
C HIS A 252 -12.10 -1.52 17.68
N VAL A 253 -12.27 -1.92 16.43
CA VAL A 253 -12.01 -3.29 15.98
C VAL A 253 -10.87 -3.31 14.97
N HIS A 254 -9.77 -3.95 15.33
CA HIS A 254 -8.64 -4.16 14.43
C HIS A 254 -8.68 -5.54 13.78
N PHE A 255 -8.60 -5.61 12.45
CA PHE A 255 -8.43 -6.85 11.71
C PHE A 255 -6.94 -7.05 11.36
N GLY A 256 -6.38 -8.19 11.78
CA GLY A 256 -5.01 -8.60 11.44
C GLY A 256 -4.03 -8.57 12.61
N ALA A 257 -3.74 -9.72 13.18
CA ALA A 257 -2.67 -9.99 14.14
C ALA A 257 -1.32 -10.25 13.43
N GLY A 258 -1.06 -9.50 12.37
CA GLY A 258 0.16 -9.57 11.58
C GLY A 258 1.35 -8.87 12.23
N LYS A 259 2.50 -8.93 11.56
CA LYS A 259 3.70 -8.16 11.95
C LYS A 259 3.42 -6.66 12.09
N LEU A 260 2.71 -6.07 11.13
CA LEU A 260 2.40 -4.65 11.14
C LEU A 260 1.31 -4.31 12.17
N GLY A 261 0.24 -5.12 12.24
CA GLY A 261 -0.83 -4.94 13.22
C GLY A 261 -0.30 -4.90 14.65
N MET A 262 0.54 -5.86 15.03
CA MET A 262 1.06 -5.91 16.40
C MET A 262 2.29 -5.04 16.60
N GLY A 263 3.11 -4.85 15.56
CA GLY A 263 4.32 -4.05 15.63
C GLY A 263 4.09 -2.55 15.56
N LEU A 264 2.99 -2.07 14.95
CA LEU A 264 2.71 -0.63 14.79
C LEU A 264 1.36 -0.23 15.38
N LEU A 265 0.30 -0.95 15.00
CA LEU A 265 -1.07 -0.52 15.34
C LEU A 265 -1.43 -0.83 16.79
N LEU A 266 -0.98 -1.95 17.36
CA LEU A 266 -1.20 -2.26 18.77
C LEU A 266 -0.62 -1.19 19.73
N PRO A 267 0.63 -0.73 19.58
CA PRO A 267 1.11 0.43 20.34
C PRO A 267 0.19 1.65 20.24
N ALA A 268 -0.34 1.93 19.04
CA ALA A 268 -1.24 3.06 18.83
C ALA A 268 -2.63 2.83 19.46
N LEU A 269 -3.16 1.60 19.43
CA LEU A 269 -4.39 1.20 20.13
C LEU A 269 -4.25 1.41 21.64
N GLN A 270 -3.12 0.98 22.21
CA GLN A 270 -2.82 1.18 23.64
C GLN A 270 -2.76 2.66 24.00
N ALA A 271 -2.07 3.46 23.19
CA ALA A 271 -1.94 4.89 23.42
C ALA A 271 -3.30 5.64 23.30
N ALA A 272 -4.22 5.16 22.47
CA ALA A 272 -5.56 5.73 22.33
C ALA A 272 -6.45 5.56 23.58
N ARG A 273 -6.12 4.58 24.44
CA ARG A 273 -6.91 4.21 25.65
C ARG A 273 -8.39 3.89 25.38
N SER A 274 -8.75 3.67 24.12
CA SER A 274 -10.09 3.25 23.71
C SER A 274 -10.22 1.74 23.88
N PRO A 275 -11.38 1.21 24.28
CA PRO A 275 -11.63 -0.23 24.23
C PRO A 275 -11.38 -0.76 22.81
N PHE A 276 -10.69 -1.89 22.70
CA PHE A 276 -10.43 -2.48 21.40
C PHE A 276 -10.54 -4.01 21.39
N CYS A 277 -10.88 -4.53 20.21
CA CYS A 277 -10.76 -5.95 19.89
C CYS A 277 -9.79 -6.14 18.73
N ILE A 278 -9.02 -7.22 18.75
CA ILE A 278 -8.27 -7.72 17.60
C ILE A 278 -8.99 -8.95 17.09
N ILE A 279 -9.26 -8.98 15.78
CA ILE A 279 -9.97 -10.06 15.12
C ILE A 279 -9.03 -10.73 14.12
N GLU A 280 -8.91 -12.05 14.24
CA GLU A 280 -8.04 -12.87 13.41
C GLU A 280 -8.77 -14.17 13.00
N PRO A 281 -8.62 -14.63 11.74
CA PRO A 281 -9.08 -15.96 11.37
C PRO A 281 -8.37 -17.04 12.21
N GLY A 282 -9.06 -18.14 12.48
CA GLY A 282 -8.55 -19.33 13.17
C GLY A 282 -7.55 -20.12 12.34
N PHE A 283 -6.40 -19.51 12.01
CA PHE A 283 -5.29 -20.15 11.34
C PHE A 283 -4.66 -21.25 12.21
N PRO A 284 -4.00 -22.26 11.59
CA PRO A 284 -3.39 -23.36 12.34
C PRO A 284 -2.39 -22.92 13.42
N MET A 285 -1.75 -21.76 13.25
CA MET A 285 -0.83 -21.21 14.25
C MET A 285 -1.50 -20.82 15.57
N TRP A 286 -2.84 -20.71 15.58
CA TRP A 286 -3.63 -20.40 16.77
C TRP A 286 -4.27 -21.65 17.40
N ASN A 287 -3.99 -22.85 16.88
CA ASN A 287 -4.64 -24.10 17.34
C ASN A 287 -4.45 -24.32 18.85
N ASP A 288 -3.26 -24.04 19.39
CA ASP A 288 -2.99 -24.23 20.81
C ASP A 288 -3.77 -23.21 21.68
N LEU A 289 -4.00 -22.01 21.14
CA LEU A 289 -4.87 -20.99 21.75
C LEU A 289 -6.36 -21.36 21.68
N MET A 290 -6.75 -22.21 20.73
CA MET A 290 -8.11 -22.72 20.58
C MET A 290 -8.36 -24.01 21.38
N ALA A 291 -7.31 -24.66 21.89
CA ALA A 291 -7.44 -25.89 22.66
C ALA A 291 -8.23 -25.63 23.97
N PRO A 292 -9.04 -26.61 24.44
CA PRO A 292 -9.74 -26.52 25.71
C PRO A 292 -8.79 -26.13 26.85
N LEU A 293 -9.25 -25.28 27.77
CA LEU A 293 -8.48 -24.94 28.97
C LEU A 293 -8.13 -26.22 29.74
N PRO A 294 -6.89 -26.38 30.22
CA PRO A 294 -6.53 -27.53 31.03
C PRO A 294 -7.39 -27.56 32.30
N VAL A 295 -7.95 -28.74 32.61
CA VAL A 295 -8.93 -28.99 33.69
C VAL A 295 -8.45 -28.54 35.08
N GLN A 296 -7.15 -28.28 35.26
CA GLN A 296 -6.50 -28.04 36.55
C GLN A 296 -6.46 -26.57 37.01
N GLU A 297 -6.84 -25.59 36.18
CA GLU A 297 -6.91 -24.18 36.62
C GLU A 297 -8.34 -23.81 37.07
N GLU A 298 -8.77 -24.36 38.21
CA GLU A 298 -10.07 -24.04 38.82
C GLU A 298 -10.25 -22.51 38.97
N GLY A 299 -11.25 -21.96 38.28
CA GLY A 299 -11.66 -20.55 38.38
C GLY A 299 -11.27 -19.66 37.21
N ARG A 300 -10.39 -20.10 36.30
CA ARG A 300 -10.02 -19.31 35.12
C ARG A 300 -10.97 -19.59 33.95
N LYS A 301 -11.71 -18.57 33.51
CA LYS A 301 -12.70 -18.72 32.42
C LYS A 301 -12.13 -18.53 31.02
N TYR A 302 -10.99 -17.84 30.90
CA TYR A 302 -10.44 -17.46 29.60
C TYR A 302 -8.93 -17.65 29.52
N ARG A 303 -8.46 -17.94 28.30
CA ARG A 303 -7.05 -17.85 27.96
C ARG A 303 -6.62 -16.38 27.80
N VAL A 304 -5.34 -16.14 28.02
CA VAL A 304 -4.72 -14.81 28.00
C VAL A 304 -3.53 -14.83 27.09
N LEU A 305 -3.54 -13.92 26.14
CA LEU A 305 -2.47 -13.69 25.17
C LEU A 305 -1.72 -12.41 25.53
N THR A 306 -0.43 -12.52 25.79
CA THR A 306 0.45 -11.34 25.94
C THR A 306 0.99 -10.94 24.60
N MET A 307 0.76 -9.70 24.21
CA MET A 307 1.32 -9.09 23.01
C MET A 307 2.59 -8.32 23.37
N ALA A 308 3.67 -8.56 22.64
CA ALA A 308 4.97 -7.95 22.88
C ALA A 308 5.62 -7.43 21.60
N VAL A 309 6.40 -6.36 21.74
CA VAL A 309 7.24 -5.81 20.67
C VAL A 309 8.65 -5.63 21.21
N ASN A 310 9.65 -6.19 20.52
CA ASN A 310 11.07 -6.10 20.91
C ASN A 310 11.34 -6.53 22.36
N GLY A 311 10.73 -7.63 22.81
CA GLY A 311 10.85 -8.11 24.20
C GLY A 311 9.96 -7.39 25.22
N GLU A 312 9.42 -6.21 24.91
CA GLU A 312 8.55 -5.46 25.81
C GLU A 312 7.09 -5.92 25.70
N ALA A 313 6.49 -6.32 26.82
CA ALA A 313 5.08 -6.69 26.87
C ALA A 313 4.21 -5.42 26.84
N LEU A 314 3.42 -5.25 25.79
CA LEU A 314 2.58 -4.07 25.58
C LEU A 314 1.15 -4.25 26.06
N SER A 315 0.60 -5.45 25.90
CA SER A 315 -0.81 -5.69 26.21
C SER A 315 -1.11 -7.13 26.59
N ARG A 316 -2.14 -7.33 27.41
CA ARG A 316 -2.73 -8.62 27.76
C ARG A 316 -4.18 -8.67 27.29
N LEU A 317 -4.49 -9.64 26.42
CA LEU A 317 -5.79 -9.78 25.79
C LEU A 317 -6.47 -11.07 26.22
N ILE A 318 -7.78 -10.98 26.46
CA ILE A 318 -8.65 -12.15 26.66
C ILE A 318 -8.85 -12.83 25.31
N VAL A 319 -8.58 -14.12 25.24
CA VAL A 319 -8.76 -14.89 24.00
C VAL A 319 -10.16 -15.48 23.97
N VAL A 320 -10.91 -15.13 22.93
CA VAL A 320 -12.24 -15.68 22.66
C VAL A 320 -12.13 -16.64 21.48
N PRO A 321 -12.23 -17.96 21.72
CA PRO A 321 -12.15 -18.95 20.65
C PRO A 321 -13.39 -18.89 19.74
N PRO A 322 -13.36 -19.55 18.57
CA PRO A 322 -14.54 -19.72 17.73
C PRO A 322 -15.71 -20.28 18.54
N GLY A 323 -16.86 -19.62 18.49
CA GLY A 323 -18.07 -20.00 19.23
C GLY A 323 -18.17 -19.41 20.64
N GLY A 324 -17.09 -18.83 21.15
CA GLY A 324 -17.10 -18.11 22.42
C GLY A 324 -17.96 -16.84 22.35
N ALA A 325 -18.39 -16.38 23.53
CA ALA A 325 -18.98 -15.07 23.72
C ALA A 325 -17.92 -14.09 24.24
N VAL A 326 -18.04 -12.81 23.86
CA VAL A 326 -17.24 -11.75 24.49
C VAL A 326 -17.63 -11.68 25.98
N PRO A 327 -16.66 -11.55 26.91
CA PRO A 327 -16.97 -11.49 28.33
C PRO A 327 -18.00 -10.38 28.64
N SER A 328 -19.05 -10.69 29.41
CA SER A 328 -20.07 -9.69 29.76
C SER A 328 -19.48 -8.49 30.50
N SER A 329 -18.42 -8.70 31.29
CA SER A 329 -17.67 -7.63 31.95
C SER A 329 -17.02 -6.66 30.95
N PHE A 330 -16.52 -7.15 29.82
CA PHE A 330 -15.99 -6.33 28.73
C PHE A 330 -17.11 -5.51 28.08
N ILE A 331 -18.23 -6.16 27.75
CA ILE A 331 -19.40 -5.50 27.17
C ILE A 331 -19.94 -4.42 28.11
N GLU A 332 -20.06 -4.71 29.41
CA GLU A 332 -20.50 -3.74 30.42
C GLU A 332 -19.53 -2.56 30.54
N ALA A 333 -18.23 -2.82 30.52
CA ALA A 333 -17.21 -1.77 30.56
C ALA A 333 -17.31 -0.84 29.35
N MET A 334 -17.53 -1.41 28.15
CA MET A 334 -17.79 -0.64 26.93
C MET A 334 -19.06 0.20 27.05
N LEU A 335 -20.18 -0.41 27.44
CA LEU A 335 -21.50 0.27 27.48
C LEU A 335 -21.57 1.37 28.54
N LYS A 336 -20.85 1.22 29.66
CA LYS A 336 -20.92 2.18 30.77
C LYS A 336 -20.19 3.50 30.48
N ARG A 337 -19.44 3.65 29.38
CA ARG A 337 -18.73 4.88 28.93
C ARG A 337 -17.92 5.63 30.02
N LYS A 338 -17.68 5.01 31.18
CA LYS A 338 -17.09 5.65 32.35
C LYS A 338 -15.57 5.49 32.30
N ARG A 339 -14.91 6.45 31.63
CA ARG A 339 -13.45 6.72 31.68
C ARG A 339 -12.55 5.62 31.10
N PRO A 340 -11.31 5.95 30.67
CA PRO A 340 -10.39 5.02 30.01
C PRO A 340 -10.30 3.73 30.81
N ALA A 341 -10.40 2.60 30.11
CA ALA A 341 -10.51 1.26 30.68
C ALA A 341 -9.73 1.16 32.00
N ARG A 342 -10.46 1.22 33.12
CA ARG A 342 -9.97 0.56 34.33
C ARG A 342 -9.82 -0.88 33.88
N LYS A 343 -8.57 -1.25 33.65
CA LYS A 343 -8.02 -2.60 33.75
C LYS A 343 -9.13 -3.62 34.05
N LEU A 344 -9.55 -4.41 33.05
CA LEU A 344 -10.60 -5.40 33.28
C LEU A 344 -10.06 -6.40 34.31
N GLU A 345 -10.63 -6.40 35.51
CA GLU A 345 -10.22 -7.27 36.59
C GLU A 345 -11.10 -8.53 36.58
N GLU A 346 -10.51 -9.68 36.27
CA GLU A 346 -11.09 -10.99 36.61
C GLU A 346 -10.11 -11.69 37.55
N GLY A 347 -10.39 -11.62 38.86
CA GLY A 347 -9.42 -11.94 39.90
C GLY A 347 -8.36 -10.84 40.03
N SER A 348 -7.08 -11.19 39.91
CA SER A 348 -5.92 -10.27 40.01
C SER A 348 -5.35 -9.83 38.66
N ILE A 349 -5.90 -10.33 37.55
CA ILE A 349 -5.35 -10.11 36.21
C ILE A 349 -6.13 -9.00 35.52
N VAL A 350 -5.36 -8.12 34.90
CA VAL A 350 -5.78 -6.92 34.19
C VAL A 350 -5.66 -7.17 32.69
N TYR A 351 -6.74 -6.89 31.96
CA TYR A 351 -6.76 -6.97 30.49
C TYR A 351 -7.00 -5.62 29.85
N ASP A 352 -6.39 -5.41 28.68
CA ASP A 352 -6.51 -4.16 27.90
C ASP A 352 -7.52 -4.29 26.74
N GLY A 353 -7.82 -5.52 26.32
CA GLY A 353 -8.71 -5.78 25.19
C GLY A 353 -9.04 -7.26 24.99
N VAL A 354 -9.66 -7.57 23.85
CA VAL A 354 -10.10 -8.92 23.49
C VAL A 354 -9.48 -9.36 22.16
N PHE A 355 -9.01 -10.60 22.11
CA PHE A 355 -8.51 -11.26 20.92
C PHE A 355 -9.52 -12.31 20.45
N ILE A 356 -10.22 -12.05 19.36
CA ILE A 356 -11.30 -12.88 18.85
C ILE A 356 -10.80 -13.71 17.67
N LEU A 357 -10.89 -15.03 17.83
CA LEU A 357 -10.66 -15.99 16.76
C LEU A 357 -12.00 -16.39 16.15
N TYR A 358 -12.08 -16.40 14.82
CA TYR A 358 -13.27 -16.85 14.09
C TYR A 358 -12.91 -17.96 13.09
N PRO A 359 -13.81 -18.91 12.81
CA PRO A 359 -13.44 -20.10 12.06
C PRO A 359 -13.13 -19.77 10.59
N PRO A 360 -12.15 -20.46 9.97
CA PRO A 360 -11.91 -20.34 8.53
C PRO A 360 -13.16 -20.79 7.77
N GLY A 361 -13.70 -19.92 6.92
CA GLY A 361 -14.81 -20.29 6.03
C GLY A 361 -16.21 -19.93 6.51
N GLY A 362 -16.39 -19.22 7.63
CA GLY A 362 -17.65 -18.51 7.83
C GLY A 362 -17.97 -18.01 9.23
N GLU A 363 -18.73 -16.94 9.24
CA GLU A 363 -19.37 -16.27 10.38
C GLU A 363 -20.73 -16.88 10.76
N ASP A 364 -21.20 -17.91 10.03
CA ASP A 364 -22.51 -18.53 10.23
C ASP A 364 -22.48 -19.56 11.38
N GLY A 365 -23.55 -19.59 12.19
CA GLY A 365 -23.67 -20.47 13.36
C GLY A 365 -23.17 -19.85 14.68
N GLU A 366 -23.10 -20.68 15.73
CA GLU A 366 -22.67 -20.26 17.08
C GLU A 366 -21.21 -19.74 17.07
N GLY A 367 -20.38 -20.29 16.17
CA GLY A 367 -18.97 -19.97 15.93
C GLY A 367 -18.63 -18.48 15.78
N GLY A 368 -19.56 -17.68 15.26
CA GLY A 368 -19.36 -16.26 14.95
C GLY A 368 -19.93 -15.28 15.98
N THR A 369 -20.38 -15.73 17.16
CA THR A 369 -21.13 -14.87 18.10
C THR A 369 -20.32 -13.67 18.59
N ALA A 370 -19.10 -13.89 19.09
CA ALA A 370 -18.24 -12.79 19.53
C ALA A 370 -17.86 -11.82 18.40
N LEU A 371 -17.56 -12.35 17.21
CA LEU A 371 -17.29 -11.55 16.01
C LEU A 371 -18.46 -10.64 15.67
N ARG A 372 -19.69 -11.17 15.65
CA ARG A 372 -20.91 -10.40 15.39
C ARG A 372 -21.12 -9.30 16.44
N GLN A 373 -20.92 -9.62 17.71
CA GLN A 373 -21.04 -8.65 18.80
C GLN A 373 -20.02 -7.51 18.63
N ALA A 374 -18.74 -7.84 18.46
CA ALA A 374 -17.68 -6.84 18.29
C ALA A 374 -17.94 -5.94 17.09
N VAL A 375 -18.28 -6.51 15.92
CA VAL A 375 -18.58 -5.72 14.72
C VAL A 375 -19.85 -4.88 14.88
N ALA A 376 -20.87 -5.38 15.59
CA ALA A 376 -22.10 -4.62 15.83
C ALA A 376 -21.86 -3.37 16.68
N TYR A 377 -21.06 -3.49 17.74
CA TYR A 377 -20.75 -2.40 18.68
C TYR A 377 -19.61 -1.48 18.21
N ALA A 378 -18.80 -1.90 17.23
CA ALA A 378 -17.69 -1.11 16.73
C ALA A 378 -18.17 0.18 16.03
N THR A 379 -17.59 1.30 16.46
CA THR A 379 -17.74 2.63 15.88
C THR A 379 -16.56 2.98 14.98
N SER A 380 -15.39 2.39 15.22
CA SER A 380 -14.27 2.47 14.29
C SER A 380 -13.57 1.12 14.09
N PHE A 381 -12.91 1.00 12.95
CA PHE A 381 -12.19 -0.19 12.51
C PHE A 381 -10.80 0.18 12.01
N SER A 382 -9.87 -0.76 12.01
CA SER A 382 -8.64 -0.65 11.21
C SER A 382 -8.23 -2.01 10.65
N THR A 383 -7.44 -2.01 9.58
CA THR A 383 -7.01 -3.26 8.93
C THR A 383 -5.50 -3.27 8.65
N SER A 384 -4.86 -4.42 8.87
CA SER A 384 -3.48 -4.69 8.41
C SER A 384 -3.33 -6.13 7.91
N VAL A 385 -4.25 -6.53 7.03
CA VAL A 385 -4.46 -7.90 6.55
C VAL A 385 -3.91 -8.15 5.14
N GLY A 386 -3.40 -7.11 4.48
CA GLY A 386 -2.81 -7.20 3.15
C GLY A 386 -3.77 -7.81 2.11
N PRO A 387 -3.39 -8.89 1.40
CA PRO A 387 -4.24 -9.47 0.35
C PRO A 387 -5.61 -9.98 0.81
N ALA A 388 -5.84 -10.14 2.12
CA ALA A 388 -7.12 -10.59 2.68
C ALA A 388 -8.16 -9.46 2.84
N MET A 389 -7.82 -8.21 2.47
CA MET A 389 -8.73 -7.06 2.49
C MET A 389 -10.13 -7.35 1.89
N PRO A 390 -10.27 -7.98 0.70
CA PRO A 390 -11.60 -8.26 0.13
C PRO A 390 -12.45 -9.22 1.00
N ALA A 391 -11.82 -10.14 1.73
CA ALA A 391 -12.52 -11.05 2.62
C ALA A 391 -13.06 -10.30 3.85
N VAL A 392 -12.26 -9.40 4.42
CA VAL A 392 -12.70 -8.52 5.53
C VAL A 392 -13.84 -7.61 5.08
N ALA A 393 -13.76 -7.02 3.88
CA ALA A 393 -14.83 -6.19 3.34
C ALA A 393 -16.14 -6.99 3.18
N GLY A 394 -16.09 -8.19 2.59
CA GLY A 394 -17.25 -9.07 2.45
C GLY A 394 -17.88 -9.45 3.80
N LEU A 395 -17.05 -9.76 4.79
CA LEU A 395 -17.48 -10.05 6.16
C LEU A 395 -18.22 -8.87 6.78
N LEU A 396 -17.64 -7.67 6.72
CA LEU A 396 -18.23 -6.46 7.28
C LEU A 396 -19.58 -6.11 6.65
N ILE A 397 -19.70 -6.23 5.32
CA ILE A 397 -20.98 -6.03 4.61
C ILE A 397 -22.05 -6.97 5.14
N LYS A 398 -21.73 -8.27 5.24
CA LYS A 398 -22.68 -9.28 5.69
C LYS A 398 -23.15 -8.98 7.11
N LEU A 399 -22.21 -8.74 8.03
CA LEU A 399 -22.53 -8.54 9.44
C LEU A 399 -23.31 -7.24 9.70
N LYS A 400 -22.92 -6.13 9.05
CA LYS A 400 -23.65 -4.86 9.19
C LYS A 400 -25.03 -4.91 8.53
N LYS A 401 -25.21 -5.66 7.44
CA LYS A 401 -26.53 -5.89 6.85
C LYS A 401 -27.44 -6.67 7.80
N GLN A 402 -26.94 -7.77 8.38
CA GLN A 402 -27.68 -8.55 9.38
C GLN A 402 -28.05 -7.71 10.63
N GLN A 403 -27.18 -6.80 11.04
CA GLN A 403 -27.46 -5.87 12.13
C GLN A 403 -28.62 -4.93 11.78
N ARG A 404 -28.57 -4.27 10.62
CA ARG A 404 -29.64 -3.36 10.17
C ARG A 404 -31.00 -4.06 10.02
N GLU A 405 -31.01 -5.31 9.55
CA GLU A 405 -32.23 -6.11 9.45
C GLU A 405 -32.85 -6.40 10.82
N LYS A 406 -32.04 -6.55 11.88
CA LYS A 406 -32.50 -6.78 13.25
C LYS A 406 -32.97 -5.52 13.96
N GLU A 407 -32.33 -4.38 13.69
CA GLU A 407 -32.70 -3.08 14.28
C GLU A 407 -34.04 -2.56 13.72
N GLY A 408 -34.50 -3.11 12.59
CA GLY A 408 -35.73 -2.71 11.94
C GLY A 408 -35.59 -1.38 11.18
N PRO A 409 -36.65 -0.93 10.49
CA PRO A 409 -36.63 0.37 9.84
C PRO A 409 -36.50 1.48 10.90
N SER A 410 -35.54 2.37 10.70
CA SER A 410 -35.42 3.59 11.51
C SER A 410 -36.74 4.35 11.53
N GLU A 411 -37.11 4.93 12.68
CA GLU A 411 -38.32 5.74 12.79
C GLU A 411 -38.31 6.83 11.71
N ALA A 412 -39.42 6.94 10.98
CA ALA A 412 -39.56 7.88 9.87
C ALA A 412 -39.32 9.31 10.37
N GLY A 413 -38.20 9.92 9.94
CA GLY A 413 -37.80 11.28 10.33
C GLY A 413 -36.53 11.35 11.20
N SER A 414 -36.01 10.22 11.68
CA SER A 414 -34.69 10.19 12.31
C SER A 414 -33.58 10.33 11.26
N LEU A 415 -32.54 11.11 11.57
CA LEU A 415 -31.33 11.16 10.74
C LEU A 415 -30.70 9.76 10.71
N PRO A 416 -30.19 9.30 9.55
CA PRO A 416 -29.50 8.03 9.48
C PRO A 416 -28.33 8.03 10.48
N PRO A 417 -28.11 6.92 11.21
CA PRO A 417 -26.98 6.83 12.13
C PRO A 417 -25.68 7.03 11.36
N ALA A 418 -24.73 7.73 12.00
CA ALA A 418 -23.41 7.94 11.44
C ALA A 418 -22.76 6.59 11.10
N LEU A 419 -22.14 6.49 9.93
CA LEU A 419 -21.49 5.26 9.51
C LEU A 419 -20.21 5.05 10.36
N PRO A 420 -19.90 3.82 10.78
CA PRO A 420 -18.61 3.54 11.39
C PRO A 420 -17.46 3.87 10.44
N THR A 421 -16.30 4.22 10.99
CA THR A 421 -15.11 4.59 10.18
C THR A 421 -14.07 3.47 10.17
N LEU A 422 -13.60 3.04 9.00
CA LEU A 422 -12.51 2.07 8.83
C LEU A 422 -11.24 2.75 8.32
N TYR A 423 -10.15 2.58 9.06
CA TYR A 423 -8.82 3.06 8.72
C TYR A 423 -8.02 1.96 8.00
N GLY A 424 -7.82 2.14 6.68
CA GLY A 424 -7.11 1.19 5.83
C GLY A 424 -5.60 1.27 6.03
N CYS A 425 -5.08 0.73 7.14
CA CYS A 425 -3.67 0.75 7.53
C CYS A 425 -2.83 -0.28 6.74
N GLU A 426 -2.83 -0.16 5.42
CA GLU A 426 -2.32 -1.14 4.47
C GLU A 426 -1.23 -0.56 3.58
N ASN A 427 -0.28 -1.40 3.15
CA ASN A 427 0.72 -0.99 2.15
C ASN A 427 0.18 -0.99 0.71
N ASP A 428 -0.95 -1.65 0.45
CA ASP A 428 -1.60 -1.72 -0.86
C ASP A 428 -2.78 -0.74 -0.94
N HIS A 429 -2.49 0.53 -1.22
CA HIS A 429 -3.51 1.58 -1.37
C HIS A 429 -4.54 1.26 -2.46
N ASN A 430 -4.18 0.51 -3.51
CA ASN A 430 -5.17 0.08 -4.52
C ASN A 430 -6.15 -0.95 -3.95
N GLY A 431 -5.71 -1.75 -2.98
CA GLY A 431 -6.57 -2.66 -2.23
C GLY A 431 -7.53 -1.91 -1.30
N VAL A 432 -7.04 -0.86 -0.63
CA VAL A 432 -7.87 0.02 0.21
C VAL A 432 -8.94 0.73 -0.61
N GLU A 433 -8.59 1.26 -1.79
CA GLU A 433 -9.57 1.90 -2.67
C GLU A 433 -10.68 0.93 -3.11
N LYS A 434 -10.33 -0.32 -3.44
CA LYS A 434 -11.33 -1.35 -3.74
C LYS A 434 -12.19 -1.71 -2.52
N MET A 435 -11.60 -1.74 -1.33
CA MET A 435 -12.35 -1.95 -0.09
C MET A 435 -13.33 -0.80 0.17
N LYS A 436 -12.92 0.45 -0.09
CA LYS A 436 -13.76 1.65 -0.01
C LYS A 436 -14.95 1.56 -0.97
N GLU A 437 -14.72 1.16 -2.21
CA GLU A 437 -15.80 0.92 -3.18
C GLU A 437 -16.76 -0.18 -2.70
N GLN A 438 -16.25 -1.27 -2.12
CA GLN A 438 -17.07 -2.39 -1.64
C GLN A 438 -17.90 -2.04 -0.41
N LEU A 439 -17.34 -1.24 0.52
CA LEU A 439 -17.98 -0.86 1.79
C LEU A 439 -18.87 0.38 1.70
N GLY A 440 -18.95 1.02 0.53
CA GLY A 440 -19.73 2.24 0.33
C GLY A 440 -21.18 2.13 0.83
N GLY A 441 -21.58 3.08 1.68
CA GLY A 441 -22.91 3.13 2.31
C GLY A 441 -23.10 2.22 3.55
N VAL A 442 -22.08 1.43 3.88
CA VAL A 442 -22.05 0.55 5.07
C VAL A 442 -21.04 1.06 6.10
N ILE A 443 -19.84 1.42 5.66
CA ILE A 443 -18.72 1.89 6.49
C ILE A 443 -17.95 2.95 5.70
N ASP A 444 -17.55 4.04 6.37
CA ASP A 444 -16.69 5.09 5.81
C ASP A 444 -15.24 4.62 5.82
N VAL A 445 -14.63 4.40 4.65
CA VAL A 445 -13.23 3.96 4.56
C VAL A 445 -12.30 5.14 4.33
N VAL A 446 -11.29 5.24 5.20
CA VAL A 446 -10.27 6.28 5.22
C VAL A 446 -8.91 5.70 4.84
N ASP A 447 -8.25 6.33 3.90
CA ASP A 447 -6.90 5.97 3.47
C ASP A 447 -5.88 6.33 4.56
N VAL A 448 -4.98 5.40 4.86
CA VAL A 448 -3.92 5.61 5.86
C VAL A 448 -2.58 5.17 5.29
N MET A 449 -1.56 6.02 5.43
CA MET A 449 -0.18 5.62 5.20
C MET A 449 0.41 5.09 6.50
N VAL A 450 1.04 3.92 6.41
CA VAL A 450 1.74 3.28 7.53
C VAL A 450 3.21 3.07 7.21
N ASP A 451 4.06 3.29 8.21
CA ASP A 451 5.50 3.08 8.09
C ASP A 451 6.10 2.52 9.38
N ARG A 452 6.45 1.24 9.37
CA ARG A 452 7.35 0.61 10.34
C ARG A 452 7.93 -0.67 9.75
N ILE A 453 9.21 -0.92 9.97
CA ILE A 453 9.87 -2.18 9.58
C ILE A 453 9.66 -3.19 10.71
N CYS A 454 8.84 -4.20 10.44
CA CYS A 454 8.63 -5.35 11.32
C CYS A 454 9.17 -6.60 10.63
N SER A 455 10.26 -7.18 11.17
CA SER A 455 10.98 -8.29 10.54
C SER A 455 10.41 -9.65 10.89
N ASN A 456 10.15 -9.87 12.17
CA ASN A 456 9.79 -11.19 12.69
C ASN A 456 8.51 -11.18 13.53
N ARG A 457 7.90 -12.35 13.67
CA ARG A 457 6.75 -12.61 14.53
C ARG A 457 6.82 -14.04 15.04
N THR A 458 6.67 -14.24 16.35
CA THR A 458 6.58 -15.55 16.99
C THR A 458 5.36 -15.60 17.90
N VAL A 459 4.77 -16.79 18.04
CA VAL A 459 3.68 -17.07 18.99
C VAL A 459 4.09 -18.31 19.74
N GLU A 460 4.36 -18.18 21.02
CA GLU A 460 4.93 -19.25 21.85
C GLU A 460 4.22 -19.31 23.20
N PRO A 461 4.12 -20.48 23.84
CA PRO A 461 3.72 -20.58 25.24
C PRO A 461 4.69 -19.77 26.13
N ALA A 462 4.19 -19.12 27.17
CA ALA A 462 5.02 -18.28 28.05
C ALA A 462 4.67 -18.47 29.53
N GLU A 463 5.67 -18.39 30.42
CA GLU A 463 5.47 -18.58 31.86
C GLU A 463 4.61 -17.46 32.47
N GLY A 464 3.61 -17.82 33.28
CA GLY A 464 2.71 -16.86 33.94
C GLY A 464 1.58 -16.29 33.08
N VAL A 465 1.50 -16.68 31.80
CA VAL A 465 0.38 -16.43 30.87
C VAL A 465 0.16 -17.68 30.01
N ASP A 466 -0.83 -17.74 29.11
CA ASP A 466 -0.94 -18.92 28.23
C ASP A 466 0.06 -18.82 27.07
N PHE A 467 0.05 -17.69 26.38
CA PHE A 467 0.85 -17.47 25.18
C PHE A 467 1.41 -16.05 25.14
N ARG A 468 2.53 -15.91 24.44
CA ARG A 468 3.18 -14.66 24.09
C ARG A 468 3.29 -14.55 22.57
N HIS A 469 2.69 -13.51 22.03
CA HIS A 469 2.82 -13.12 20.62
C HIS A 469 3.79 -11.96 20.53
N GLU A 470 4.97 -12.23 19.99
CA GLU A 470 6.07 -11.28 19.93
C GLU A 470 6.37 -10.86 18.50
N VAL A 471 6.52 -9.55 18.29
CA VAL A 471 6.99 -8.97 17.02
C VAL A 471 8.35 -8.31 17.22
N THR A 472 9.28 -8.61 16.32
CA THR A 472 10.54 -7.87 16.21
C THR A 472 10.37 -6.74 15.20
N ALA A 473 10.65 -5.52 15.63
CA ALA A 473 10.54 -4.29 14.83
C ALA A 473 11.77 -3.39 15.02
N GLU A 474 11.97 -2.47 14.09
CA GLU A 474 13.00 -1.44 14.23
C GLU A 474 12.75 -0.53 15.47
N PRO A 475 13.78 0.17 15.97
CA PRO A 475 13.63 1.12 17.08
C PRO A 475 12.71 2.29 16.78
N TYR A 476 12.60 2.70 15.51
CA TYR A 476 11.64 3.73 15.10
C TYR A 476 10.22 3.28 15.45
N THR A 477 9.48 4.11 16.19
CA THR A 477 8.12 3.84 16.69
C THR A 477 7.09 3.71 15.57
N GLY A 478 7.43 4.23 14.38
CA GLY A 478 6.64 4.17 13.17
C GLY A 478 5.83 5.43 12.91
N ALA A 479 5.07 5.43 11.83
CA ALA A 479 4.11 6.48 11.49
C ALA A 479 2.80 5.89 10.98
N ILE A 480 1.70 6.50 11.37
CA ILE A 480 0.32 6.24 10.94
C ILE A 480 -0.23 7.61 10.51
N VAL A 481 -0.36 7.84 9.22
CA VAL A 481 -0.79 9.14 8.67
C VAL A 481 -2.15 8.98 8.03
N VAL A 482 -3.16 9.65 8.60
CA VAL A 482 -4.50 9.68 8.00
C VAL A 482 -4.46 10.56 6.75
N LEU A 483 -4.79 9.97 5.59
CA LEU A 483 -4.61 10.62 4.29
C LEU A 483 -5.81 11.40 3.78
N THR A 484 -6.96 11.22 4.43
CA THR A 484 -8.17 11.98 4.15
C THR A 484 -8.40 12.94 5.31
N PRO A 485 -7.72 14.10 5.33
CA PRO A 485 -8.03 15.17 6.26
C PRO A 485 -9.43 15.73 5.96
N ARG A 486 -9.93 16.49 6.93
CA ARG A 486 -11.28 17.06 6.87
C ARG A 486 -11.43 17.93 5.63
N VAL A 487 -12.45 17.60 4.85
CA VAL A 487 -12.99 18.45 3.80
C VAL A 487 -14.48 18.56 4.04
N GLU A 488 -15.08 19.72 3.75
CA GLU A 488 -16.48 20.04 4.10
C GLU A 488 -17.49 18.96 3.63
N ASP A 489 -17.17 18.24 2.56
CA ASP A 489 -18.02 17.20 1.95
C ASP A 489 -17.84 15.78 2.51
N PHE A 490 -16.76 15.50 3.26
CA PHE A 490 -16.51 14.19 3.87
C PHE A 490 -15.71 14.33 5.16
N VAL A 491 -16.43 14.26 6.27
CA VAL A 491 -15.84 14.17 7.62
C VAL A 491 -16.02 12.73 8.07
N PRO A 492 -14.92 11.97 8.30
CA PRO A 492 -15.06 10.66 8.89
C PRO A 492 -15.83 10.78 10.21
N SER A 493 -16.86 9.96 10.34
CA SER A 493 -17.82 10.08 11.44
C SER A 493 -17.17 9.93 12.82
N TYR A 494 -16.13 9.11 12.95
CA TYR A 494 -15.49 8.77 14.22
C TYR A 494 -13.99 8.98 14.17
N LEU A 495 -13.39 9.46 15.28
CA LEU A 495 -11.95 9.55 15.46
C LEU A 495 -11.30 8.16 15.30
N PRO A 496 -10.02 8.07 14.90
CA PRO A 496 -9.34 6.81 14.94
C PRO A 496 -9.29 6.31 16.38
N GLY A 497 -9.60 5.04 16.59
CA GLY A 497 -9.30 4.35 17.85
C GLY A 497 -7.79 4.10 18.05
N LEU A 498 -6.95 4.90 17.38
CA LEU A 498 -5.49 4.87 17.38
C LEU A 498 -5.01 6.19 17.99
N GLY A 499 -3.85 6.18 18.64
CA GLY A 499 -3.29 7.37 19.28
C GLY A 499 -1.78 7.26 19.46
N GLY A 500 -1.23 8.14 20.27
CA GLY A 500 0.21 8.24 20.50
C GLY A 500 0.94 9.10 19.47
N GLU A 501 2.24 9.30 19.70
CA GLU A 501 3.09 10.20 18.90
C GLU A 501 3.27 9.74 17.44
N ASN A 502 3.01 8.46 17.16
CA ASN A 502 3.11 7.90 15.81
C ASN A 502 1.84 8.11 14.97
N LEU A 503 0.73 8.56 15.55
CA LEU A 503 -0.47 8.95 14.79
C LEU A 503 -0.37 10.42 14.37
N LEU A 504 -0.43 10.66 13.06
CA LEU A 504 -0.44 11.98 12.46
C LEU A 504 -1.78 12.22 11.78
N LEU A 505 -2.41 13.35 12.13
CA LEU A 505 -3.62 13.87 11.47
C LEU A 505 -3.25 15.18 10.79
N PRO A 506 -2.82 15.14 9.52
CA PRO A 506 -2.42 16.34 8.79
C PRO A 506 -3.59 17.33 8.69
N PRO A 507 -3.32 18.66 8.73
CA PRO A 507 -4.38 19.66 8.71
C PRO A 507 -5.06 19.80 7.34
N VAL A 508 -4.36 19.44 6.25
CA VAL A 508 -4.82 19.62 4.86
C VAL A 508 -4.38 18.47 3.95
N ASP A 509 -5.13 18.23 2.87
CA ASP A 509 -4.92 17.11 1.92
C ASP A 509 -3.50 17.09 1.35
N THR A 510 -2.97 18.27 1.01
CA THR A 510 -1.64 18.43 0.43
C THR A 510 -0.53 18.02 1.40
N ALA A 511 -0.68 18.33 2.70
CA ALA A 511 0.26 17.91 3.74
C ALA A 511 0.24 16.39 3.94
N ALA A 512 -0.95 15.79 3.95
CA ALA A 512 -1.11 14.34 3.99
C ALA A 512 -0.44 13.64 2.78
N GLN A 513 -0.70 14.16 1.58
CA GLN A 513 -0.12 13.63 0.34
C GLN A 513 1.41 13.77 0.32
N TYR A 514 1.95 14.86 0.87
CA TYR A 514 3.38 15.04 1.07
C TYR A 514 3.96 13.96 1.97
N LEU A 515 3.39 13.72 3.16
CA LEU A 515 3.90 12.73 4.11
C LEU A 515 3.88 11.31 3.50
N ALA A 516 2.81 10.96 2.78
CA ALA A 516 2.72 9.69 2.05
C ALA A 516 3.78 9.57 0.95
N ASN A 517 3.91 10.60 0.10
CA ASN A 517 4.87 10.59 -1.00
C ASN A 517 6.32 10.62 -0.51
N ARG A 518 6.60 11.30 0.61
CA ARG A 518 7.91 11.30 1.27
C ARG A 518 8.33 9.88 1.64
N LYS A 519 7.42 9.09 2.24
CA LYS A 519 7.67 7.67 2.56
C LYS A 519 7.88 6.83 1.30
N ILE A 520 7.08 7.03 0.25
CA ILE A 520 7.21 6.29 -1.01
C ILE A 520 8.54 6.58 -1.70
N MET A 521 8.95 7.85 -1.75
CA MET A 521 10.16 8.27 -2.47
C MET A 521 11.42 7.99 -1.68
N ILE A 522 11.43 8.29 -0.38
CA ILE A 522 12.63 8.16 0.46
C ILE A 522 12.70 6.76 1.05
N VAL A 523 11.74 6.33 1.89
CA VAL A 523 11.80 5.02 2.55
C VAL A 523 11.73 3.88 1.54
N ASN A 524 10.60 3.74 0.84
CA ASN A 524 10.44 2.64 -0.12
C ASN A 524 11.46 2.73 -1.29
N GLY A 525 11.80 3.95 -1.72
CA GLY A 525 12.78 4.19 -2.76
C GLY A 525 14.19 3.76 -2.35
N MET A 526 14.67 4.21 -1.20
CA MET A 526 16.01 3.84 -0.69
C MET A 526 16.11 2.37 -0.30
N HIS A 527 15.03 1.77 0.21
CA HIS A 527 15.00 0.33 0.46
C HIS A 527 15.24 -0.47 -0.84
N THR A 528 14.64 -0.01 -1.93
CA THR A 528 14.84 -0.60 -3.26
C THR A 528 16.23 -0.33 -3.81
N THR A 529 16.77 0.88 -3.58
CA THR A 529 18.17 1.22 -3.89
C THR A 529 19.12 0.25 -3.18
N LEU A 530 18.92 -0.02 -1.88
CA LEU A 530 19.75 -0.97 -1.13
C LEU A 530 19.66 -2.39 -1.66
N ALA A 531 18.45 -2.86 -1.98
CA ALA A 531 18.29 -4.19 -2.57
C ALA A 531 19.08 -4.32 -3.87
N PHE A 532 18.97 -3.38 -4.80
CA PHE A 532 19.73 -3.43 -6.04
C PHE A 532 21.23 -3.18 -5.85
N SER A 533 21.65 -2.31 -4.94
CA SER A 533 23.07 -2.15 -4.59
C SER A 533 23.66 -3.44 -4.03
N THR A 534 22.89 -4.18 -3.21
CA THR A 534 23.26 -5.49 -2.70
C THR A 534 23.45 -6.49 -3.84
N LEU A 535 22.49 -6.58 -4.76
CA LEU A 535 22.59 -7.44 -5.94
C LEU A 535 23.79 -7.08 -6.81
N CYS A 536 24.00 -5.79 -7.11
CA CYS A 536 25.13 -5.33 -7.91
C CYS A 536 26.48 -5.60 -7.24
N SER A 537 26.55 -5.48 -5.90
CA SER A 537 27.78 -5.72 -5.14
C SER A 537 28.11 -7.20 -4.95
N LYS A 538 27.09 -8.07 -4.84
CA LYS A 538 27.29 -9.50 -4.55
C LYS A 538 27.29 -10.38 -5.81
N ILE A 539 26.70 -9.90 -6.90
CA ILE A 539 26.55 -10.67 -8.13
C ILE A 539 27.27 -9.94 -9.26
N PRO A 540 28.45 -10.43 -9.71
CA PRO A 540 29.19 -9.79 -10.79
C PRO A 540 28.42 -9.87 -12.12
N PRO A 541 28.71 -8.98 -13.10
CA PRO A 541 28.04 -8.99 -14.41
C PRO A 541 28.19 -10.31 -15.19
N HIS A 542 29.31 -11.00 -14.99
CA HIS A 542 29.62 -12.31 -15.56
C HIS A 542 29.99 -13.25 -14.42
N PRO A 543 29.05 -14.05 -13.88
CA PRO A 543 29.39 -15.07 -12.90
C PRO A 543 30.25 -16.12 -13.60
N GLU A 544 31.56 -16.13 -13.31
CA GLU A 544 32.48 -17.16 -13.79
C GLU A 544 32.13 -18.49 -13.11
N GLY A 545 31.19 -19.25 -13.68
CA GLY A 545 30.96 -20.68 -13.42
C GLY A 545 30.55 -21.11 -12.00
N GLY A 546 30.64 -20.25 -10.99
CA GLY A 546 30.26 -20.53 -9.61
C GLY A 546 28.87 -20.02 -9.31
N GLY A 547 27.95 -20.92 -8.94
CA GLY A 547 26.68 -20.53 -8.33
C GLY A 547 26.91 -19.69 -7.08
N LEU A 548 25.98 -18.78 -6.76
CA LEU A 548 26.01 -18.06 -5.49
C LEU A 548 25.85 -19.06 -4.33
N ALA A 549 26.64 -18.90 -3.28
CA ALA A 549 26.51 -19.71 -2.06
C ALA A 549 25.16 -19.47 -1.33
N THR A 550 24.50 -18.34 -1.59
CA THR A 550 23.21 -17.96 -1.03
C THR A 550 22.24 -17.63 -2.17
N PRO A 551 21.00 -18.14 -2.15
CA PRO A 551 19.97 -17.73 -3.09
C PRO A 551 19.82 -16.22 -3.13
N VAL A 552 19.54 -15.66 -4.31
CA VAL A 552 19.50 -14.21 -4.52
C VAL A 552 18.51 -13.56 -3.55
N GLU A 553 17.34 -14.18 -3.38
CA GLU A 553 16.25 -13.81 -2.51
C GLU A 553 16.62 -13.74 -1.02
N ASP A 554 17.62 -14.51 -0.59
CA ASP A 554 18.06 -14.62 0.81
C ASP A 554 19.28 -13.75 1.10
N LEU A 555 19.81 -13.04 0.09
CA LEU A 555 20.92 -12.11 0.29
C LEU A 555 20.52 -11.03 1.29
N PRO A 556 21.25 -10.90 2.42
CA PRO A 556 21.00 -9.83 3.38
C PRO A 556 21.32 -8.49 2.73
N LEU A 557 20.45 -7.51 2.96
CA LEU A 557 20.64 -6.16 2.43
C LEU A 557 21.95 -5.55 2.93
N LEU A 558 22.63 -4.83 2.05
CA LEU A 558 23.77 -3.99 2.40
C LEU A 558 23.35 -3.03 3.50
N SER A 559 24.05 -3.06 4.64
CA SER A 559 23.86 -2.11 5.73
C SER A 559 24.47 -0.75 5.35
N PRO A 560 23.68 0.35 5.28
CA PRO A 560 24.23 1.67 4.98
C PRO A 560 25.36 2.11 5.90
N MET A 561 25.33 1.69 7.17
CA MET A 561 26.35 2.03 8.17
C MET A 561 27.66 1.25 7.98
N GLU A 562 27.60 0.04 7.41
CA GLU A 562 28.76 -0.83 7.18
C GLU A 562 29.30 -0.72 5.75
N ALA A 563 28.56 -0.06 4.85
CA ALA A 563 28.96 0.14 3.48
C ALA A 563 30.29 0.91 3.40
N GLN A 564 31.22 0.40 2.60
CA GLN A 564 32.49 1.06 2.30
C GLN A 564 32.36 1.97 1.07
N SER A 565 33.31 2.87 0.85
CA SER A 565 33.39 3.66 -0.38
C SER A 565 33.62 2.73 -1.58
N PRO A 566 32.98 2.96 -2.76
CA PRO A 566 32.14 4.11 -3.10
C PRO A 566 30.67 4.00 -2.66
N TRP A 567 30.21 2.84 -2.19
CA TRP A 567 28.79 2.59 -1.90
C TRP A 567 28.20 3.52 -0.85
N LYS A 568 28.95 3.87 0.20
CA LYS A 568 28.48 4.80 1.23
C LYS A 568 28.14 6.18 0.65
N GLU A 569 29.02 6.72 -0.18
CA GLU A 569 28.85 8.02 -0.83
C GLU A 569 27.70 7.97 -1.83
N ASP A 570 27.63 6.90 -2.62
CA ASP A 570 26.55 6.69 -3.58
C ASP A 570 25.18 6.62 -2.91
N LEU A 571 25.06 5.87 -1.81
CA LEU A 571 23.79 5.73 -1.07
C LEU A 571 23.32 7.08 -0.53
N TRP A 572 24.24 7.92 -0.03
CA TRP A 572 23.89 9.27 0.40
C TRP A 572 23.51 10.17 -0.78
N ALA A 573 24.19 10.05 -1.92
CA ALA A 573 23.83 10.78 -3.13
C ALA A 573 22.45 10.36 -3.66
N TRP A 574 22.10 9.08 -3.59
CA TRP A 574 20.76 8.56 -3.88
C TRP A 574 19.71 9.14 -2.92
N ALA A 575 20.00 9.19 -1.63
CA ALA A 575 19.12 9.78 -0.63
C ALA A 575 18.83 11.27 -0.94
N ALA A 576 19.88 12.05 -1.26
CA ALA A 576 19.74 13.45 -1.67
C ALA A 576 18.91 13.60 -2.96
N ALA A 577 19.10 12.72 -3.95
CA ALA A 577 18.29 12.69 -5.17
C ALA A 577 16.79 12.46 -4.88
N ARG A 578 16.46 11.61 -3.89
CA ARG A 578 15.07 11.41 -3.46
C ARG A 578 14.50 12.64 -2.76
N CYS A 579 15.28 13.35 -1.95
CA CYS A 579 14.85 14.62 -1.36
C CYS A 579 14.50 15.64 -2.45
N LEU A 580 15.29 15.70 -3.54
CA LEU A 580 15.00 16.53 -4.70
C LEU A 580 13.69 16.15 -5.40
N MET A 581 13.38 14.85 -5.50
CA MET A 581 12.09 14.40 -6.04
C MET A 581 10.91 14.84 -5.16
N VAL A 582 11.07 14.76 -3.83
CA VAL A 582 10.02 15.18 -2.88
C VAL A 582 9.74 16.67 -2.99
N ILE A 583 10.77 17.53 -2.94
CA ILE A 583 10.59 18.98 -3.02
C ILE A 583 10.15 19.46 -4.42
N ALA A 584 10.44 18.69 -5.47
CA ALA A 584 9.92 18.98 -6.80
C ALA A 584 8.43 18.63 -6.93
N ALA A 585 7.96 17.62 -6.19
CA ALA A 585 6.57 17.19 -6.19
C ALA A 585 5.68 18.01 -5.25
N HIS A 586 6.26 18.63 -4.22
CA HIS A 586 5.55 19.35 -3.17
C HIS A 586 6.21 20.71 -2.90
N PRO A 587 5.48 21.83 -3.06
CA PRO A 587 6.01 23.15 -2.74
C PRO A 587 6.53 23.23 -1.29
N PRO A 588 7.58 24.02 -1.00
CA PRO A 588 8.11 24.20 0.35
C PRO A 588 7.04 24.56 1.38
N GLU A 589 6.06 25.39 1.01
CA GLU A 589 4.95 25.81 1.88
C GLU A 589 4.08 24.65 2.38
N VAL A 590 3.88 23.61 1.55
CA VAL A 590 3.16 22.40 1.97
C VAL A 590 3.96 21.65 3.03
N ILE A 591 5.28 21.60 2.88
CA ILE A 591 6.16 20.92 3.83
C ILE A 591 6.26 21.71 5.14
N LYS A 592 6.31 23.04 5.07
CA LYS A 592 6.23 23.91 6.25
C LYS A 592 4.93 23.69 7.01
N THR A 593 3.79 23.71 6.30
CA THR A 593 2.47 23.46 6.89
C THR A 593 2.39 22.09 7.55
N ALA A 594 2.94 21.05 6.91
CA ALA A 594 2.91 19.69 7.45
C ALA A 594 3.71 19.50 8.75
N HIS A 595 4.67 20.39 9.03
CA HIS A 595 5.60 20.27 10.15
C HIS A 595 5.60 21.48 11.11
N GLY A 596 4.81 22.52 10.83
CA GLY A 596 4.80 23.77 11.60
C GLY A 596 6.06 24.62 11.44
N PHE A 597 6.76 24.53 10.30
CA PHE A 597 7.99 25.30 10.07
C PHE A 597 7.71 26.72 9.60
N SER A 598 8.65 27.62 9.90
CA SER A 598 8.58 29.03 9.51
C SER A 598 9.53 29.35 8.34
N ASP A 599 10.60 28.57 8.15
CA ASP A 599 11.62 28.87 7.15
C ASP A 599 12.00 27.69 6.23
N ASP A 600 12.56 28.04 5.06
CA ASP A 600 12.99 27.06 4.05
C ASP A 600 14.19 26.22 4.50
N GLY A 601 15.00 26.72 5.44
CA GLY A 601 16.13 26.02 6.01
C GLY A 601 15.68 24.80 6.82
N GLU A 602 14.63 24.96 7.64
CA GLU A 602 13.98 23.87 8.38
C GLU A 602 13.47 22.77 7.44
N VAL A 603 12.85 23.16 6.31
CA VAL A 603 12.42 22.20 5.27
C VAL A 603 13.59 21.37 4.73
N VAL A 604 14.71 22.02 4.41
CA VAL A 604 15.92 21.33 3.91
C VAL A 604 16.49 20.39 4.96
N GLN A 605 16.59 20.85 6.22
CA GLN A 605 17.10 20.06 7.34
C GLN A 605 16.20 18.85 7.60
N GLU A 606 14.88 19.01 7.61
CA GLU A 606 13.92 17.93 7.86
C GLU A 606 14.00 16.84 6.79
N LEU A 607 14.06 17.21 5.50
CA LEU A 607 14.18 16.21 4.43
C LEU A 607 15.49 15.42 4.52
N LEU A 608 16.61 16.09 4.77
CA LEU A 608 17.92 15.44 4.90
C LEU A 608 18.03 14.61 6.19
N ARG A 609 17.47 15.10 7.30
CA ARG A 609 17.35 14.37 8.56
C ARG A 609 16.54 13.10 8.37
N PHE A 610 15.35 13.21 7.79
CA PHE A 610 14.48 12.05 7.50
C PHE A 610 15.18 11.04 6.60
N ALA A 611 15.90 11.49 5.57
CA ALA A 611 16.66 10.61 4.68
C ALA A 611 17.84 9.91 5.39
N ARG A 612 18.54 10.61 6.29
CA ARG A 612 19.61 10.03 7.12
C ARG A 612 19.07 8.99 8.09
N THR A 613 18.02 9.34 8.84
CA THR A 613 17.35 8.41 9.75
C THR A 613 16.80 7.19 9.00
N THR A 614 16.29 7.37 7.77
CA THR A 614 15.88 6.24 6.92
C THR A 614 17.02 5.27 6.62
N LEU A 615 18.23 5.76 6.34
CA LEU A 615 19.40 4.90 6.13
C LEU A 615 19.84 4.20 7.42
N GLU A 616 19.81 4.89 8.55
CA GLU A 616 20.09 4.31 9.88
C GLU A 616 19.09 3.20 10.24
N ARG A 617 17.81 3.44 9.96
CA ARG A 617 16.71 2.48 10.15
C ARG A 617 16.98 1.16 9.43
N PHE A 618 17.45 1.20 8.18
CA PHE A 618 17.78 -0.01 7.42
C PHE A 618 18.95 -0.81 7.99
N SER A 619 19.83 -0.19 8.78
CA SER A 619 20.90 -0.90 9.49
C SER A 619 20.44 -1.57 10.79
N SER A 620 19.29 -1.15 11.36
CA SER A 620 18.82 -1.64 12.65
C SER A 620 18.15 -3.02 12.61
N VAL A 621 17.71 -3.46 11.42
CA VAL A 621 16.96 -4.70 11.24
C VAL A 621 17.50 -5.44 10.02
N LYS A 622 17.76 -6.75 10.18
CA LYS A 622 18.15 -7.61 9.07
C LYS A 622 16.98 -7.82 8.12
N ASP A 623 17.20 -7.57 6.85
CA ASP A 623 16.25 -7.78 5.77
C ASP A 623 16.93 -8.40 4.54
N THR A 624 16.15 -8.92 3.59
CA THR A 624 16.64 -9.62 2.40
C THR A 624 16.17 -8.98 1.10
N THR A 625 16.93 -9.18 0.02
CA THR A 625 16.54 -8.66 -1.29
C THR A 625 15.21 -9.28 -1.77
N GLY A 626 14.95 -10.55 -1.45
CA GLY A 626 13.73 -11.25 -1.83
C GLY A 626 12.47 -10.64 -1.21
N ARG A 627 12.54 -10.21 0.05
CA ARG A 627 11.41 -9.52 0.69
C ARG A 627 11.15 -8.17 0.04
N VAL A 628 12.18 -7.36 -0.17
CA VAL A 628 12.05 -6.00 -0.76
C VAL A 628 11.55 -6.05 -2.21
N LEU A 629 12.07 -6.99 -3.00
CA LEU A 629 11.78 -7.15 -4.42
C LEU A 629 10.60 -8.10 -4.69
N SER A 630 9.92 -8.57 -3.65
CA SER A 630 8.75 -9.46 -3.72
C SER A 630 7.62 -8.90 -4.60
N GLY A 631 7.49 -7.58 -4.73
CA GLY A 631 6.54 -6.93 -5.65
C GLY A 631 6.89 -7.03 -7.14
N GLY A 632 7.93 -7.79 -7.50
CA GLY A 632 8.45 -7.96 -8.85
C GLY A 632 9.69 -7.10 -9.08
N VAL A 633 10.81 -7.74 -9.40
CA VAL A 633 12.11 -7.08 -9.64
C VAL A 633 11.98 -5.99 -10.70
N THR A 634 11.39 -6.31 -11.85
CA THR A 634 11.16 -5.36 -12.96
C THR A 634 10.27 -4.19 -12.55
N THR A 635 9.16 -4.46 -11.84
CA THR A 635 8.25 -3.42 -11.35
C THR A 635 8.95 -2.46 -10.40
N ARG A 636 9.77 -2.98 -9.49
CA ARG A 636 10.54 -2.17 -8.54
C ARG A 636 11.65 -1.37 -9.22
N TRP A 637 12.35 -1.99 -10.17
CA TRP A 637 13.38 -1.30 -10.97
C TRP A 637 12.77 -0.14 -11.75
N GLN A 638 11.73 -0.39 -12.54
CA GLN A 638 11.10 0.61 -13.41
C GLN A 638 10.44 1.71 -12.57
N GLY A 639 9.62 1.34 -11.59
CA GLY A 639 8.79 2.29 -10.84
C GLY A 639 9.53 3.09 -9.78
N ARG A 640 10.69 2.61 -9.29
CA ARG A 640 11.44 3.27 -8.21
C ARG A 640 12.82 3.72 -8.66
N LEU A 641 13.65 2.85 -9.22
CA LEU A 641 15.03 3.19 -9.59
C LEU A 641 15.05 4.07 -10.85
N ASN A 642 14.50 3.56 -11.96
CA ASN A 642 14.54 4.25 -13.24
C ASN A 642 13.78 5.59 -13.20
N THR A 643 12.68 5.69 -12.44
CA THR A 643 11.98 6.96 -12.19
C THR A 643 12.90 8.05 -11.63
N CYS A 644 13.87 7.70 -10.76
CA CYS A 644 14.83 8.66 -10.22
C CYS A 644 15.80 9.17 -11.31
N LEU A 645 16.32 8.25 -12.15
CA LEU A 645 17.19 8.61 -13.27
C LEU A 645 16.46 9.47 -14.31
N ASP A 646 15.22 9.11 -14.64
CA ASP A 646 14.37 9.85 -15.58
C ASP A 646 14.09 11.27 -15.07
N PHE A 647 13.71 11.39 -13.80
CA PHE A 647 13.52 12.68 -13.12
C PHE A 647 14.78 13.56 -13.23
N LEU A 648 15.93 13.04 -12.80
CA LEU A 648 17.17 13.81 -12.85
C LEU A 648 17.52 14.20 -14.29
N SER A 649 17.33 13.31 -15.26
CA SER A 649 17.67 13.58 -16.66
C SER A 649 16.82 14.70 -17.28
N LYS A 650 15.59 14.90 -16.78
CA LYS A 650 14.64 15.91 -17.30
C LYS A 650 14.62 17.21 -16.50
N MET A 651 14.97 17.19 -15.22
CA MET A 651 14.91 18.36 -14.34
C MET A 651 16.30 18.92 -14.02
N PRO A 652 16.64 20.14 -14.50
CA PRO A 652 17.81 20.86 -14.04
C PRO A 652 17.65 21.24 -12.56
N ILE A 653 18.69 21.03 -11.73
CA ILE A 653 18.62 21.31 -10.29
C ILE A 653 18.36 22.78 -9.99
N GLY A 654 18.78 23.69 -10.87
CA GLY A 654 18.52 25.13 -10.73
C GLY A 654 17.04 25.51 -10.82
N VAL A 655 16.18 24.64 -11.35
CA VAL A 655 14.73 24.86 -11.47
C VAL A 655 13.96 24.26 -10.27
N ILE A 656 14.56 23.31 -9.55
CA ILE A 656 13.92 22.66 -8.40
C ILE A 656 13.93 23.60 -7.20
N PRO A 657 12.78 23.87 -6.55
CA PRO A 657 12.72 24.66 -5.33
C PRO A 657 13.69 24.11 -4.28
N LEU A 658 14.51 25.00 -3.70
CA LEU A 658 15.55 24.65 -2.72
C LEU A 658 16.61 23.63 -3.20
N GLY A 659 16.62 23.22 -4.48
CA GLY A 659 17.45 22.11 -4.96
C GLY A 659 18.95 22.32 -4.75
N LYS A 660 19.45 23.53 -5.06
CA LYS A 660 20.86 23.90 -4.77
C LYS A 660 21.16 23.94 -3.27
N ARG A 661 20.21 24.33 -2.43
CA ARG A 661 20.37 24.37 -0.97
C ARG A 661 20.42 22.95 -0.39
N ILE A 662 19.57 22.04 -0.85
CA ILE A 662 19.58 20.63 -0.48
C ILE A 662 20.93 19.99 -0.83
N LEU A 663 21.42 20.15 -2.06
CA LEU A 663 22.71 19.56 -2.45
C LEU A 663 23.89 20.13 -1.64
N ARG A 664 23.90 21.45 -1.40
CA ARG A 664 24.92 22.10 -0.57
C ARG A 664 24.88 21.57 0.87
N ALA A 665 23.70 21.53 1.49
CA ALA A 665 23.52 21.04 2.86
C ALA A 665 23.83 19.54 2.99
N ALA A 666 23.57 18.75 1.94
CA ALA A 666 23.92 17.34 1.88
C ALA A 666 25.43 17.10 1.65
N GLY A 667 26.20 18.11 1.23
CA GLY A 667 27.59 17.94 0.82
C GLY A 667 27.76 17.12 -0.46
N VAL A 668 26.74 17.08 -1.33
CA VAL A 668 26.71 16.22 -2.52
C VAL A 668 26.90 17.06 -3.79
N ASN A 669 27.92 16.73 -4.58
CA ASN A 669 28.12 17.32 -5.90
C ASN A 669 27.08 16.77 -6.90
N GLU A 670 26.43 17.65 -7.67
CA GLU A 670 25.40 17.26 -8.65
C GLU A 670 25.92 16.24 -9.67
N GLY A 671 27.12 16.44 -10.20
CA GLY A 671 27.73 15.54 -11.18
C GLY A 671 28.00 14.15 -10.61
N HIS A 672 28.45 14.08 -9.35
CA HIS A 672 28.62 12.81 -8.64
C HIS A 672 27.26 12.10 -8.45
N MET A 673 26.24 12.80 -7.95
CA MET A 673 24.89 12.25 -7.75
C MET A 673 24.31 11.66 -9.04
N ARG A 674 24.38 12.39 -10.16
CA ARG A 674 23.87 11.91 -11.45
C ARG A 674 24.60 10.65 -11.92
N ARG A 675 25.92 10.57 -11.72
CA ARG A 675 26.71 9.37 -12.06
C ARG A 675 26.37 8.18 -11.16
N ALA A 676 26.23 8.40 -9.85
CA ALA A 676 25.86 7.35 -8.89
C ALA A 676 24.47 6.77 -9.21
N VAL A 677 23.50 7.64 -9.52
CA VAL A 677 22.15 7.21 -9.93
C VAL A 677 22.18 6.42 -11.24
N ARG A 678 22.84 6.96 -12.28
CA ARG A 678 22.94 6.30 -13.58
C ARG A 678 23.61 4.93 -13.48
N ARG A 679 24.77 4.85 -12.82
CA ARG A 679 25.54 3.60 -12.67
C ARG A 679 24.69 2.49 -12.07
N LEU A 680 24.05 2.73 -10.93
CA LEU A 680 23.24 1.69 -10.29
C LEU A 680 22.04 1.28 -11.17
N VAL A 681 21.36 2.23 -11.84
CA VAL A 681 20.24 1.90 -12.73
C VAL A 681 20.69 1.04 -13.90
N ASP A 682 21.77 1.41 -14.57
CA ASP A 682 22.33 0.69 -15.72
C ASP A 682 22.83 -0.71 -15.29
N ASP A 683 23.59 -0.78 -14.19
CA ASP A 683 24.15 -2.04 -13.69
C ASP A 683 23.04 -3.01 -13.23
N SER A 684 22.01 -2.50 -12.56
CA SER A 684 20.93 -3.32 -12.01
C SER A 684 19.93 -3.81 -13.05
N LYS A 685 19.92 -3.23 -14.25
CA LYS A 685 19.04 -3.64 -15.35
C LYS A 685 19.19 -5.12 -15.70
N ARG A 686 20.39 -5.70 -15.52
CA ARG A 686 20.61 -7.14 -15.75
C ARG A 686 19.66 -8.03 -14.93
N PHE A 687 19.23 -7.60 -13.75
CA PHE A 687 18.32 -8.37 -12.89
C PHE A 687 16.85 -8.32 -13.35
N THR A 688 16.47 -7.36 -14.19
CA THR A 688 15.12 -7.32 -14.76
C THR A 688 14.93 -8.36 -15.86
N ASP A 689 16.02 -8.71 -16.55
CA ASP A 689 15.99 -9.68 -17.64
C ASP A 689 15.97 -11.14 -17.12
N PHE A 690 16.64 -11.41 -15.99
CA PHE A 690 16.57 -12.70 -15.31
C PHE A 690 15.15 -13.05 -14.84
N ALA A 691 14.39 -12.06 -14.38
CA ALA A 691 12.99 -12.28 -13.99
C ALA A 691 12.10 -12.70 -15.17
N ASN A 692 12.49 -12.35 -16.41
CA ASN A 692 11.72 -12.64 -17.62
C ASN A 692 12.20 -13.89 -18.36
N LYS A 693 13.47 -14.30 -18.18
CA LYS A 693 14.02 -15.52 -18.78
C LYS A 693 13.91 -16.68 -17.78
N LYS A 694 13.14 -17.71 -18.13
CA LYS A 694 13.10 -19.01 -17.44
C LYS A 694 14.47 -19.71 -17.57
N ILE A 695 15.48 -19.23 -16.86
CA ILE A 695 16.76 -19.95 -16.75
C ILE A 695 16.60 -20.87 -15.53
N PRO A 696 16.68 -22.20 -15.70
CA PRO A 696 16.67 -23.11 -14.57
C PRO A 696 17.87 -22.79 -13.69
N LEU A 697 17.62 -22.36 -12.45
CA LEU A 697 18.63 -22.39 -11.41
C LEU A 697 18.83 -23.88 -11.08
N SER A 698 19.68 -24.55 -11.84
CA SER A 698 20.09 -25.92 -11.51
C SER A 698 20.87 -25.86 -10.19
N HIS A 699 20.28 -26.42 -9.13
CA HIS A 699 21.06 -26.85 -7.97
C HIS A 699 22.15 -27.82 -8.44
N PRO A 700 23.39 -27.72 -7.96
CA PRO A 700 24.37 -28.78 -8.16
C PRO A 700 23.95 -29.98 -7.30
N ALA A 701 23.12 -30.85 -7.87
CA ALA A 701 22.92 -32.20 -7.35
C ALA A 701 24.00 -33.09 -7.96
N GLU A 702 25.17 -33.13 -7.33
CA GLU A 702 26.11 -34.22 -7.55
C GLU A 702 26.16 -35.05 -6.26
N ALA A 703 25.25 -36.02 -6.19
CA ALA A 703 25.30 -37.09 -5.21
C ALA A 703 26.51 -37.96 -5.53
N LEU A 704 27.47 -38.03 -4.62
CA LEU A 704 28.48 -39.08 -4.63
C LEU A 704 27.78 -40.45 -4.52
N PRO A 705 28.16 -41.46 -5.32
CA PRO A 705 27.55 -42.78 -5.25
C PRO A 705 27.89 -43.47 -3.91
N PRO A 706 26.97 -44.31 -3.38
CA PRO A 706 27.17 -44.97 -2.10
C PRO A 706 28.34 -45.97 -2.16
N ALA A 707 29.25 -45.86 -1.19
CA ALA A 707 30.36 -46.80 -1.02
C ALA A 707 29.85 -48.18 -0.57
N THR A 708 30.27 -49.21 -1.29
CA THR A 708 30.07 -50.63 -1.00
C THR A 708 30.84 -51.06 0.26
N PRO A 709 30.32 -51.97 1.10
CA PRO A 709 31.00 -52.38 2.33
C PRO A 709 32.06 -53.45 2.06
N GLY A 710 33.31 -53.18 2.46
CA GLY A 710 34.44 -54.11 2.30
C GLY A 710 35.41 -54.07 3.47
N ILE A 711 35.22 -55.01 4.40
CA ILE A 711 36.21 -55.87 5.08
C ILE A 711 37.48 -55.22 5.69
N HIS A 712 37.61 -55.44 7.01
CA HIS A 712 38.77 -55.22 7.88
C HIS A 712 40.14 -55.51 7.25
N LYS A 713 41.12 -54.64 7.54
CA LYS A 713 42.44 -55.06 8.06
C LYS A 713 43.18 -53.93 8.77
N GLU A 714 43.85 -54.34 9.83
CA GLU A 714 44.62 -53.59 10.81
C GLU A 714 45.79 -52.81 10.19
N SER A 715 46.07 -51.61 10.69
CA SER A 715 47.39 -51.22 11.25
C SER A 715 47.42 -49.75 11.65
N SER A 716 47.69 -49.53 12.94
CA SER A 716 48.26 -48.31 13.54
C SER A 716 49.81 -48.37 13.39
N PRO A 717 50.66 -47.36 13.74
CA PRO A 717 50.45 -46.12 14.52
C PRO A 717 51.10 -44.85 13.94
N VAL A 718 50.87 -43.69 14.60
CA VAL A 718 51.89 -42.72 15.12
C VAL A 718 51.41 -41.24 15.04
N HIS A 719 51.13 -40.68 16.24
CA HIS A 719 51.01 -39.26 16.67
C HIS A 719 49.69 -38.52 16.33
N LYS A 720 48.71 -38.29 17.24
CA LYS A 720 48.71 -37.80 18.64
C LYS A 720 49.44 -36.45 18.84
N ALA A 721 48.69 -35.34 18.81
CA ALA A 721 48.74 -34.25 19.80
C ALA A 721 47.60 -33.22 19.59
N ALA A 722 47.01 -32.77 20.72
CA ALA A 722 46.05 -31.67 20.93
C ALA A 722 44.62 -31.88 20.40
N ALA A 723 43.64 -32.46 21.11
CA ALA A 723 43.19 -32.33 22.51
C ALA A 723 42.56 -30.97 22.85
N HIS A 724 41.25 -31.02 23.09
CA HIS A 724 40.52 -30.41 24.20
C HIS A 724 40.73 -28.91 24.49
N LEU A 725 39.75 -28.09 24.06
CA LEU A 725 39.33 -26.87 24.77
C LEU A 725 37.91 -26.48 24.34
N ALA A 726 37.13 -26.02 25.32
CA ALA A 726 35.79 -25.39 25.20
C ALA A 726 34.54 -26.29 25.27
N ALA A 727 34.36 -27.02 26.39
CA ALA A 727 33.02 -27.38 26.89
C ALA A 727 33.03 -27.58 28.42
N ALA A 728 33.21 -26.50 29.19
CA ALA A 728 32.84 -26.43 30.62
C ALA A 728 33.09 -25.03 31.18
N SER A 729 32.05 -24.19 31.33
CA SER A 729 32.16 -22.94 32.12
C SER A 729 30.85 -22.23 32.51
N ILE A 730 29.67 -22.88 32.52
CA ILE A 730 28.46 -22.23 33.07
C ILE A 730 27.73 -23.19 34.01
N LEU A 731 28.27 -23.32 35.23
CA LEU A 731 27.56 -23.80 36.43
C LEU A 731 28.45 -23.48 37.64
N ARG A 732 28.49 -22.21 38.06
CA ARG A 732 28.93 -21.74 39.40
C ARG A 732 28.69 -20.23 39.54
N ALA A 733 27.45 -19.86 39.85
CA ALA A 733 27.13 -18.54 40.39
C ALA A 733 25.93 -18.67 41.34
N ARG A 734 26.13 -19.39 42.46
CA ARG A 734 25.29 -19.31 43.65
C ARG A 734 26.07 -19.88 44.83
N ALA A 735 26.40 -18.99 45.77
CA ALA A 735 26.87 -19.21 47.14
C ALA A 735 28.25 -18.58 47.41
N GLY A 736 28.27 -17.61 48.34
CA GLY A 736 29.47 -17.25 49.09
C GLY A 736 29.85 -15.78 49.08
N SER A 737 29.00 -14.91 49.67
CA SER A 737 29.50 -13.65 50.24
C SER A 737 28.75 -13.37 51.55
N ARG A 738 29.37 -13.77 52.65
CA ARG A 738 29.07 -13.27 54.00
C ARG A 738 30.34 -13.39 54.84
N ALA A 739 30.99 -12.26 55.11
CA ALA A 739 31.53 -11.85 56.42
C ALA A 739 32.56 -10.70 56.27
N LYS A 740 32.19 -9.49 56.71
CA LYS A 740 32.82 -8.77 57.84
C LYS A 740 32.32 -7.33 57.94
N THR A 741 32.37 -6.80 59.18
CA THR A 741 31.92 -5.50 59.72
C THR A 741 30.46 -5.51 60.18
N SER A 742 30.07 -5.03 61.36
CA SER A 742 30.76 -4.49 62.55
C SER A 742 29.75 -4.47 63.71
N VAL A 743 30.26 -4.56 64.93
CA VAL A 743 29.54 -4.40 66.19
C VAL A 743 29.22 -2.92 66.43
N GLY A 744 28.04 -2.60 67.00
CA GLY A 744 27.89 -1.42 67.86
C GLY A 744 26.54 -0.69 67.86
N ALA A 745 25.80 -0.85 68.97
CA ALA A 745 24.77 0.02 69.58
C ALA A 745 23.47 0.28 68.79
N GLY A 746 22.26 0.23 69.35
CA GLY A 746 21.80 0.16 70.74
C GLY A 746 20.55 1.03 70.88
N GLY A 747 19.48 0.52 71.49
CA GLY A 747 18.26 1.27 71.85
C GLY A 747 17.00 0.72 71.20
#